data_AF-A0A972PW99-F1
#
_entry.id   AF-A0A972PW99-F1
#
_cell.length_a   1.000
_cell.length_b   1.000
_cell.length_c   1.000
_cell.angle_alpha   90.00
_cell.angle_beta   90.00
_cell.angle_gamma   90.00
#
_symmetry.space_group_name_H-M   'P 1'
#
loop_
_entity.id
_entity.type
_entity.pdbx_description
1 polymer ?
#
loop_
_entity_poly.entity_id
_entity_poly.type
_entity_poly.pdbx_seq_one_letter_code
_entity_poly.pdbx_strand_id
1 'polypeptide(L)'
;MASEKRNRGGPRAAAAMALVTVAAVVFSLLAAGSSPAQASYSYQAYHSDITVNPDGTLLLRDRVTYGFTSPGEWVGLYIPVSYGEMGDARVLDASGVELAQDAWAREDGDEGTTLWCRDLAGAAEATFIYEYSLSGSLSRKGETVGMEWAVVPGNRSSPIAESSLTIHFPPGTDLEAVEFEVYTKGDAGSVTKRFPDGSTAVVEVNDLGADSSYSFSCYWPASVMEEGFDALAPQVETPPSLQQKSWEYSRFDVDLQVNPDSSLSVRETLVADFHGSFSFLTRYLPEEEKRFDEGKTCGRVRVHDIAVHDLEGNPYDPDLWSVGRDSGGVNVRIEFKATDESRGWILSYRMTGVTVFAPGYDRLYWNAVPPDRNVSIRTSRITARLPKAVEMSEVRTEVYLDPYEPPASHEHGVEGTTLWWEAKDIPAYTTVTIDVSYPKGLVRKPWQFTAPCAFLVFGGGAALFLASLAFMLLRWWRQGRDVERSQGNVVRYDPPAGLRPAMLAMLMREKPRVEDISYTIIDLACRGKLSIVEKEGGGFLNKVKFGFKRRTRDGSDLLPYEKLILDGLFEKGDEVDEDDLRYSFYTNLPAILEGISDEVMARGLFLGEPRSVRSAYNWAGALLALPPTVAVILLYFIFDLGWFIYLPAGFIAAGVCVAAIGVFMPRRSAEGSRAYQDALGYKEFLSTAERQELAYMTPENFQANLPYAMALGVEESWAGKFKQIYMEPPDWYRGGSASFNAVYLASSLSHMAGNLDHTLASSPSSSGGSGSYGGGGFGGGFSGGGFGGGGTSAG
;
A
#
# COMPACT_ATOMS: atom_id res chain seq x y z
N MET A 1 43.96 -43.38 -16.60
CA MET A 1 44.60 -42.05 -16.50
C MET A 1 43.79 -41.05 -17.31
N ALA A 2 42.84 -40.36 -16.67
CA ALA A 2 42.30 -39.09 -17.13
C ALA A 2 41.63 -38.46 -15.91
N SER A 3 42.30 -37.44 -15.37
CA SER A 3 41.99 -36.80 -14.10
C SER A 3 40.72 -35.96 -14.20
N GLU A 4 39.74 -36.33 -13.39
CA GLU A 4 38.52 -35.60 -13.12
C GLU A 4 38.89 -34.30 -12.36
N LYS A 5 39.02 -33.18 -13.08
CA LYS A 5 39.13 -31.85 -12.48
C LYS A 5 37.78 -31.48 -11.87
N ARG A 6 37.58 -31.91 -10.63
CA ARG A 6 36.47 -31.47 -9.77
C ARG A 6 36.63 -29.97 -9.52
N ASN A 7 35.90 -29.16 -10.30
CA ASN A 7 35.81 -27.72 -10.14
C ASN A 7 34.99 -27.41 -8.88
N ARG A 8 35.61 -27.50 -7.70
CA ARG A 8 35.01 -27.11 -6.43
C ARG A 8 35.09 -25.59 -6.32
N GLY A 9 34.13 -24.89 -6.92
CA GLY A 9 33.85 -23.51 -6.53
C GLY A 9 33.55 -23.50 -5.03
N GLY A 10 34.34 -22.75 -4.25
CA GLY A 10 34.14 -22.66 -2.80
C GLY A 10 32.73 -22.16 -2.44
N PRO A 11 32.29 -22.32 -1.17
CA PRO A 11 30.93 -22.02 -0.72
C PRO A 11 30.44 -20.60 -1.07
N ARG A 12 31.36 -19.64 -1.23
CA ARG A 12 31.06 -18.26 -1.65
C ARG A 12 30.55 -18.15 -3.09
N ALA A 13 31.06 -18.97 -4.01
CA ALA A 13 30.65 -18.97 -5.42
C ALA A 13 29.23 -19.56 -5.59
N ALA A 14 28.90 -20.60 -4.83
CA ALA A 14 27.57 -21.20 -4.82
C ALA A 14 26.52 -20.26 -4.21
N ALA A 15 26.85 -19.56 -3.12
CA ALA A 15 25.97 -18.58 -2.48
C ALA A 15 25.70 -17.35 -3.36
N ALA A 16 26.71 -16.84 -4.06
CA ALA A 16 26.55 -15.75 -5.01
C ALA A 16 25.65 -16.14 -6.20
N MET A 17 25.79 -17.35 -6.74
CA MET A 17 24.89 -17.84 -7.80
C MET A 17 23.46 -18.04 -7.30
N ALA A 18 23.25 -18.55 -6.08
CA ALA A 18 21.91 -18.71 -5.52
C ALA A 18 21.19 -17.35 -5.35
N LEU A 19 21.89 -16.31 -4.90
CA LEU A 19 21.35 -14.95 -4.78
C LEU A 19 21.01 -14.33 -6.15
N VAL A 20 21.81 -14.61 -7.17
CA VAL A 20 21.52 -14.20 -8.57
C VAL A 20 20.27 -14.90 -9.09
N THR A 21 20.07 -16.19 -8.78
CA THR A 21 18.87 -16.93 -9.18
C THR A 21 17.62 -16.39 -8.49
N VAL A 22 17.71 -16.04 -7.19
CA VAL A 22 16.59 -15.42 -6.46
C VAL A 22 16.25 -14.04 -7.05
N ALA A 23 17.24 -13.21 -7.34
CA ALA A 23 17.01 -11.91 -7.98
C ALA A 23 16.40 -12.04 -9.40
N ALA A 24 16.83 -13.04 -10.18
CA ALA A 24 16.26 -13.34 -11.49
C ALA A 24 14.82 -13.89 -11.41
N VAL A 25 14.51 -14.68 -10.38
CA VAL A 25 13.15 -15.16 -10.10
C VAL A 25 12.24 -14.02 -9.66
N VAL A 26 12.72 -13.11 -8.81
CA VAL A 26 11.99 -11.88 -8.43
C VAL A 26 11.74 -10.99 -9.66
N PHE A 27 12.71 -10.86 -10.57
CA PHE A 27 12.52 -10.15 -11.83
C PHE A 27 11.50 -10.83 -12.76
N SER A 28 11.48 -12.17 -12.77
CA SER A 28 10.51 -12.95 -13.55
C SER A 28 9.09 -12.87 -12.97
N LEU A 29 8.97 -12.77 -11.63
CA LEU A 29 7.71 -12.57 -10.90
C LEU A 29 7.19 -11.13 -11.02
N LEU A 30 8.07 -10.13 -11.14
CA LEU A 30 7.70 -8.73 -11.41
C LEU A 30 7.36 -8.48 -12.89
N ALA A 31 7.86 -9.31 -13.80
CA ALA A 31 7.52 -9.27 -15.23
C ALA A 31 6.27 -10.07 -15.59
N ALA A 32 5.85 -11.01 -14.74
CA ALA A 32 4.52 -11.60 -14.80
C ALA A 32 3.54 -10.56 -14.25
N GLY A 33 2.61 -10.11 -15.11
CA GLY A 33 1.69 -9.03 -14.81
C GLY A 33 1.12 -9.12 -13.39
N SER A 34 1.23 -8.01 -12.66
CA SER A 34 0.49 -7.81 -11.42
C SER A 34 -1.00 -7.98 -11.74
N SER A 35 -1.57 -9.11 -11.33
CA SER A 35 -3.00 -9.20 -11.06
C SER A 35 -3.38 -8.08 -10.10
N PRO A 36 -4.56 -7.44 -10.25
CA PRO A 36 -5.01 -6.43 -9.30
C PRO A 36 -5.01 -7.02 -7.89
N ALA A 37 -4.63 -6.20 -6.91
CA ALA A 37 -4.68 -6.56 -5.50
C ALA A 37 -6.08 -7.11 -5.18
N GLN A 38 -6.13 -8.39 -4.81
CA GLN A 38 -7.36 -9.06 -4.44
C GLN A 38 -7.85 -8.40 -3.15
N ALA A 39 -9.12 -7.98 -3.13
CA ALA A 39 -9.73 -7.44 -1.91
C ALA A 39 -9.48 -8.42 -0.77
N SER A 40 -9.07 -7.88 0.36
CA SER A 40 -8.63 -8.65 1.52
C SER A 40 -9.80 -9.33 2.26
N TYR A 41 -11.03 -8.93 1.91
CA TYR A 41 -12.27 -9.61 2.23
C TYR A 41 -13.23 -9.65 1.02
N SER A 42 -14.29 -10.46 1.11
CA SER A 42 -15.34 -10.62 0.09
C SER A 42 -16.73 -10.74 0.73
N TYR A 43 -17.76 -10.23 0.07
CA TYR A 43 -19.16 -10.43 0.52
C TYR A 43 -19.62 -11.82 0.11
N GLN A 44 -20.21 -12.58 1.03
CA GLN A 44 -20.77 -13.90 0.76
C GLN A 44 -22.30 -13.86 0.71
N ALA A 45 -22.91 -13.16 1.66
CA ALA A 45 -24.35 -12.97 1.77
C ALA A 45 -24.69 -11.59 2.37
N TYR A 46 -25.84 -11.03 1.98
CA TYR A 46 -26.33 -9.74 2.47
C TYR A 46 -27.84 -9.78 2.68
N HIS A 47 -28.30 -9.68 3.92
CA HIS A 47 -29.73 -9.67 4.24
C HIS A 47 -30.08 -8.42 5.04
N SER A 48 -31.03 -7.62 4.55
CA SER A 48 -31.49 -6.40 5.20
C SER A 48 -32.92 -6.54 5.66
N ASP A 49 -33.19 -6.29 6.94
CA ASP A 49 -34.54 -6.20 7.48
C ASP A 49 -34.81 -4.75 7.91
N ILE A 50 -35.83 -4.12 7.31
CA ILE A 50 -36.26 -2.75 7.58
C ILE A 50 -37.64 -2.80 8.24
N THR A 51 -37.75 -2.22 9.44
CA THR A 51 -39.04 -2.03 10.12
C THR A 51 -39.41 -0.55 10.10
N VAL A 52 -40.57 -0.24 9.52
CA VAL A 52 -41.12 1.10 9.46
C VAL A 52 -42.04 1.32 10.66
N ASN A 53 -41.70 2.25 11.54
CA ASN A 53 -42.57 2.61 12.66
C ASN A 53 -43.57 3.70 12.25
N PRO A 54 -44.77 3.73 12.86
CA PRO A 54 -45.77 4.79 12.62
C PRO A 54 -45.28 6.21 12.90
N ASP A 55 -44.28 6.37 13.78
CA ASP A 55 -43.66 7.66 14.15
C ASP A 55 -42.64 8.18 13.12
N GLY A 56 -42.41 7.44 12.03
CA GLY A 56 -41.51 7.82 10.95
C GLY A 56 -40.06 7.37 11.13
N THR A 57 -39.75 6.69 12.24
CA THR A 57 -38.43 6.07 12.46
C THR A 57 -38.31 4.75 11.71
N LEU A 58 -37.12 4.49 11.17
CA LEU A 58 -36.77 3.20 10.57
C LEU A 58 -35.83 2.45 11.50
N LEU A 59 -36.14 1.18 11.77
CA LEU A 59 -35.23 0.26 12.46
C LEU A 59 -34.66 -0.71 11.43
N LEU A 60 -33.34 -0.67 11.27
CA LEU A 60 -32.63 -1.50 10.30
C LEU A 60 -31.79 -2.55 11.01
N ARG A 61 -31.80 -3.75 10.43
CA ARG A 61 -30.98 -4.88 10.84
C ARG A 61 -30.36 -5.51 9.60
N ASP A 62 -29.10 -5.17 9.35
CA ASP A 62 -28.34 -5.71 8.23
C ASP A 62 -27.45 -6.87 8.69
N ARG A 63 -27.69 -8.07 8.17
CA ARG A 63 -26.87 -9.25 8.41
C ARG A 63 -25.96 -9.48 7.19
N VAL A 64 -24.66 -9.26 7.38
CA VAL A 64 -23.67 -9.35 6.32
C VAL A 64 -22.63 -10.42 6.65
N THR A 65 -22.41 -11.34 5.72
CA THR A 65 -21.40 -12.40 5.84
C THR A 65 -20.20 -12.07 4.97
N TYR A 66 -19.02 -12.01 5.59
CA TYR A 66 -17.76 -11.69 4.95
C TYR A 66 -16.82 -12.90 4.96
N GLY A 67 -16.14 -13.16 3.84
CA GLY A 67 -15.00 -14.07 3.76
C GLY A 67 -13.69 -13.30 3.81
N PHE A 68 -12.77 -13.68 4.71
CA PHE A 68 -11.51 -12.99 4.97
C PHE A 68 -10.31 -13.75 4.41
N THR A 69 -9.39 -13.03 3.78
CA THR A 69 -8.09 -13.58 3.34
C THR A 69 -7.00 -13.41 4.40
N SER A 70 -7.18 -12.48 5.35
CA SER A 70 -6.29 -12.23 6.48
C SER A 70 -7.10 -11.99 7.78
N PRO A 71 -6.74 -12.62 8.92
CA PRO A 71 -7.44 -12.43 10.19
C PRO A 71 -7.33 -11.00 10.74
N GLY A 72 -8.39 -10.49 11.38
CA GLY A 72 -8.37 -9.25 12.19
C GLY A 72 -8.53 -7.93 11.43
N GLU A 73 -9.00 -7.97 10.20
CA GLU A 73 -9.19 -6.80 9.35
C GLU A 73 -10.53 -6.09 9.59
N TRP A 74 -10.55 -4.76 9.41
CA TRP A 74 -11.75 -3.94 9.55
C TRP A 74 -12.60 -3.98 8.28
N VAL A 75 -13.88 -4.22 8.44
CA VAL A 75 -14.92 -4.13 7.40
C VAL A 75 -15.99 -3.12 7.82
N GLY A 76 -16.54 -2.38 6.87
CA GLY A 76 -17.42 -1.25 7.15
C GLY A 76 -18.73 -1.32 6.36
N LEU A 77 -19.84 -0.98 7.04
CA LEU A 77 -21.12 -0.67 6.42
C LEU A 77 -21.28 0.85 6.38
N TYR A 78 -21.32 1.43 5.18
CA TYR A 78 -21.47 2.87 4.97
C TYR A 78 -22.94 3.24 4.76
N ILE A 79 -23.41 4.24 5.51
CA ILE A 79 -24.78 4.75 5.51
C ILE A 79 -24.73 6.23 5.11
N PRO A 80 -25.14 6.58 3.87
CA PRO A 80 -25.12 7.96 3.40
C PRO A 80 -26.06 8.87 4.21
N VAL A 81 -25.67 10.14 4.39
CA VAL A 81 -26.51 11.15 5.08
C VAL A 81 -27.85 11.40 4.36
N SER A 82 -27.92 11.09 3.05
CA SER A 82 -29.16 11.18 2.26
C SER A 82 -30.24 10.21 2.72
N TYR A 83 -29.90 9.17 3.50
CA TYR A 83 -30.88 8.26 4.09
C TYR A 83 -31.44 8.77 5.41
N GLY A 84 -31.04 9.94 5.88
CA GLY A 84 -31.51 10.53 7.13
C GLY A 84 -30.44 10.55 8.22
N GLU A 85 -30.85 11.01 9.40
CA GLU A 85 -29.96 11.10 10.56
C GLU A 85 -29.88 9.75 11.27
N MET A 86 -28.65 9.31 11.54
CA MET A 86 -28.39 8.05 12.21
C MET A 86 -28.47 8.20 13.74
N GLY A 87 -29.45 7.51 14.32
CA GLY A 87 -29.68 7.43 15.76
C GLY A 87 -28.80 6.38 16.44
N ASP A 88 -29.43 5.54 17.25
CA ASP A 88 -28.76 4.47 18.00
C ASP A 88 -28.20 3.42 17.04
N ALA A 89 -26.96 2.97 17.27
CA ALA A 89 -26.28 2.00 16.44
C ALA A 89 -25.46 1.02 17.29
N ARG A 90 -25.49 -0.27 16.93
CA ARG A 90 -24.63 -1.31 17.51
C ARG A 90 -24.31 -2.38 16.49
N VAL A 91 -23.18 -3.05 16.68
CA VAL A 91 -22.78 -4.20 15.86
C VAL A 91 -22.76 -5.45 16.73
N LEU A 92 -23.46 -6.49 16.30
CA LEU A 92 -23.55 -7.78 16.97
C LEU A 92 -22.81 -8.86 16.18
N ASP A 93 -22.37 -9.89 16.89
CA ASP A 93 -21.88 -11.11 16.27
C ASP A 93 -23.01 -11.99 15.71
N ALA A 94 -22.64 -13.09 15.06
CA ALA A 94 -23.59 -14.05 14.49
C ALA A 94 -24.55 -14.69 15.52
N SER A 95 -24.21 -14.65 16.81
CA SER A 95 -25.06 -15.14 17.91
C SER A 95 -26.00 -14.07 18.48
N GLY A 96 -25.92 -12.84 17.97
CA GLY A 96 -26.71 -11.70 18.43
C GLY A 96 -26.17 -11.05 19.69
N VAL A 97 -24.90 -11.33 20.04
CA VAL A 97 -24.22 -10.70 21.18
C VAL A 97 -23.49 -9.46 20.71
N GLU A 98 -23.61 -8.37 21.46
CA GLU A 98 -22.96 -7.09 21.13
C GLU A 98 -21.43 -7.24 21.17
N LEU A 99 -20.78 -6.75 20.11
CA LEU A 99 -19.33 -6.80 19.99
C LEU A 99 -18.66 -5.90 21.04
N ALA A 100 -17.49 -6.31 21.51
CA ALA A 100 -16.67 -5.49 22.40
C ALA A 100 -16.28 -4.15 21.73
N GLN A 101 -16.02 -3.12 22.53
CA GLN A 101 -15.67 -1.76 22.03
C GLN A 101 -14.42 -1.73 21.15
N ASP A 102 -13.54 -2.73 21.24
CA ASP A 102 -12.34 -2.85 20.39
C ASP A 102 -12.57 -3.71 19.13
N ALA A 103 -13.77 -4.26 18.96
CA ALA A 103 -14.19 -5.07 17.82
C ALA A 103 -15.13 -4.34 16.86
N TRP A 104 -15.65 -3.16 17.24
CA TRP A 104 -16.46 -2.31 16.37
C TRP A 104 -16.26 -0.82 16.68
N ALA A 105 -16.51 0.05 15.69
CA ALA A 105 -16.41 1.50 15.82
C ALA A 105 -17.43 2.21 14.92
N ARG A 106 -17.87 3.40 15.34
CA ARG A 106 -18.67 4.33 14.54
C ARG A 106 -17.79 5.49 14.09
N GLU A 107 -17.87 5.84 12.82
CA GLU A 107 -17.20 7.00 12.23
C GLU A 107 -18.24 7.86 11.50
N ASP A 108 -18.51 9.05 12.04
CA ASP A 108 -19.42 10.02 11.42
C ASP A 108 -18.62 11.00 10.57
N GLY A 109 -19.08 11.25 9.34
CA GLY A 109 -18.51 12.24 8.42
C GLY A 109 -19.58 13.15 7.82
N ASP A 110 -19.14 14.19 7.11
CA ASP A 110 -20.05 15.20 6.52
C ASP A 110 -21.01 14.61 5.45
N GLU A 111 -20.64 13.48 4.85
CA GLU A 111 -21.41 12.81 3.79
C GLU A 111 -22.18 11.55 4.26
N GLY A 112 -21.94 11.07 5.48
CA GLY A 112 -22.59 9.87 6.03
C GLY A 112 -21.82 9.22 7.19
N THR A 113 -22.36 8.11 7.72
CA THR A 113 -21.80 7.38 8.85
C THR A 113 -21.35 5.98 8.43
N THR A 114 -20.15 5.56 8.88
CA THR A 114 -19.64 4.19 8.68
C THR A 114 -19.65 3.42 9.99
N LEU A 115 -20.24 2.22 9.98
CA LEU A 115 -20.13 1.25 11.07
C LEU A 115 -19.04 0.24 10.72
N TRP A 116 -17.90 0.34 11.41
CA TRP A 116 -16.76 -0.54 11.28
C TRP A 116 -16.85 -1.72 12.25
N CYS A 117 -16.45 -2.91 11.83
CA CYS A 117 -16.24 -4.06 12.70
C CYS A 117 -15.08 -4.93 12.24
N ARG A 118 -14.57 -5.78 13.12
CA ARG A 118 -13.53 -6.77 12.80
C ARG A 118 -13.75 -8.04 13.60
N ASP A 119 -13.32 -9.16 13.03
CA ASP A 119 -13.30 -10.41 13.78
C ASP A 119 -12.02 -10.55 14.62
N LEU A 120 -12.17 -10.58 15.94
CA LEU A 120 -11.07 -10.81 16.87
C LEU A 120 -10.70 -12.30 17.00
N ALA A 121 -11.58 -13.22 16.60
CA ALA A 121 -11.35 -14.66 16.68
C ALA A 121 -10.51 -15.20 15.50
N GLY A 122 -10.40 -14.43 14.41
CA GLY A 122 -9.59 -14.75 13.24
C GLY A 122 -10.17 -15.85 12.34
N ALA A 123 -11.49 -15.94 12.26
CA ALA A 123 -12.22 -16.84 11.38
C ALA A 123 -12.02 -16.47 9.90
N ALA A 124 -12.01 -17.50 9.04
CA ALA A 124 -11.95 -17.31 7.59
C ALA A 124 -13.25 -16.73 7.01
N GLU A 125 -14.36 -16.87 7.74
CA GLU A 125 -15.66 -16.32 7.40
C GLU A 125 -16.35 -15.88 8.69
N ALA A 126 -16.89 -14.67 8.71
CA ALA A 126 -17.63 -14.14 9.85
C ALA A 126 -18.89 -13.40 9.40
N THR A 127 -19.95 -13.51 10.21
CA THR A 127 -21.20 -12.79 9.99
C THR A 127 -21.38 -11.75 11.07
N PHE A 128 -21.65 -10.51 10.65
CA PHE A 128 -21.95 -9.39 11.53
C PHE A 128 -23.38 -8.91 11.31
N ILE A 129 -23.99 -8.44 12.39
CA ILE A 129 -25.34 -7.88 12.37
C ILE A 129 -25.22 -6.41 12.77
N TYR A 130 -25.52 -5.52 11.84
CA TYR A 130 -25.56 -4.08 12.07
C TYR A 130 -27.00 -3.71 12.42
N GLU A 131 -27.22 -3.22 13.64
CA GLU A 131 -28.52 -2.69 14.06
C GLU A 131 -28.42 -1.19 14.23
N TYR A 132 -29.29 -0.45 13.54
CA TYR A 132 -29.30 1.00 13.63
C TYR A 132 -30.70 1.58 13.40
N SER A 133 -30.96 2.75 13.99
CA SER A 133 -32.16 3.52 13.73
C SER A 133 -31.87 4.74 12.86
N LEU A 134 -32.80 5.05 11.96
CA LEU A 134 -32.77 6.28 11.18
C LEU A 134 -34.03 7.11 11.40
N SER A 135 -33.85 8.43 11.38
CA SER A 135 -34.93 9.42 11.36
C SER A 135 -34.79 10.33 10.14
N GLY A 136 -35.92 10.70 9.55
CA GLY A 136 -35.96 11.56 8.36
C GLY A 136 -35.67 10.87 7.02
N SER A 137 -35.70 9.53 7.01
CA SER A 137 -35.53 8.70 5.81
C SER A 137 -36.77 8.61 4.92
N LEU A 138 -37.93 9.03 5.44
CA LEU A 138 -39.23 8.91 4.75
C LEU A 138 -39.60 10.23 4.08
N SER A 139 -40.07 10.12 2.83
CA SER A 139 -40.58 11.25 2.04
C SER A 139 -42.09 11.15 1.90
N ARG A 140 -42.82 12.24 2.21
CA ARG A 140 -44.27 12.34 2.01
C ARG A 140 -44.58 12.97 0.66
N LYS A 141 -45.44 12.33 -0.14
CA LYS A 141 -45.87 12.80 -1.47
C LYS A 141 -47.40 12.72 -1.56
N GLY A 142 -48.07 13.81 -1.17
CA GLY A 142 -49.54 13.85 -1.16
C GLY A 142 -50.14 12.88 -0.14
N GLU A 143 -50.91 11.90 -0.61
CA GLU A 143 -51.55 10.87 0.22
C GLU A 143 -50.66 9.64 0.45
N THR A 144 -49.44 9.60 -0.11
CA THR A 144 -48.49 8.50 0.10
C THR A 144 -47.24 8.96 0.84
N VAL A 145 -46.56 8.01 1.47
CA VAL A 145 -45.24 8.16 2.09
C VAL A 145 -44.36 7.03 1.59
N GLY A 146 -43.08 7.28 1.40
CA GLY A 146 -42.18 6.25 0.89
C GLY A 146 -40.70 6.56 1.04
N MET A 147 -39.90 5.57 0.70
CA MET A 147 -38.45 5.62 0.74
C MET A 147 -37.85 5.11 -0.57
N GLU A 148 -36.70 5.67 -0.91
CA GLU A 148 -35.82 5.16 -1.96
C GLU A 148 -34.52 4.72 -1.30
N TRP A 149 -34.05 3.52 -1.63
CA TRP A 149 -32.95 2.92 -0.90
C TRP A 149 -32.09 2.03 -1.79
N ALA A 150 -30.77 2.23 -1.76
CA ALA A 150 -29.79 1.30 -2.33
C ALA A 150 -29.39 0.26 -1.28
N VAL A 151 -29.87 -0.98 -1.45
CA VAL A 151 -29.70 -2.07 -0.47
C VAL A 151 -28.30 -2.64 -0.57
N VAL A 152 -27.84 -2.89 -1.79
CA VAL A 152 -26.47 -3.31 -2.07
C VAL A 152 -25.87 -2.32 -3.06
N PRO A 153 -24.91 -1.46 -2.63
CA PRO A 153 -24.29 -0.49 -3.52
C PRO A 153 -23.36 -1.15 -4.55
N GLY A 154 -23.18 -0.48 -5.69
CA GLY A 154 -22.15 -0.81 -6.68
C GLY A 154 -20.75 -0.47 -6.15
N ASN A 155 -19.68 -0.97 -6.78
CA ASN A 155 -18.27 -0.90 -6.32
C ASN A 155 -17.77 -2.07 -5.45
N ARG A 156 -18.30 -3.28 -5.64
CA ARG A 156 -17.81 -4.49 -4.94
C ARG A 156 -17.00 -5.37 -5.89
N SER A 157 -15.83 -5.83 -5.47
CA SER A 157 -14.98 -6.74 -6.26
C SER A 157 -15.42 -8.21 -6.22
N SER A 158 -16.39 -8.55 -5.38
CA SER A 158 -16.88 -9.93 -5.17
C SER A 158 -18.39 -10.02 -5.47
N PRO A 159 -18.83 -11.11 -6.13
CA PRO A 159 -20.26 -11.38 -6.29
C PRO A 159 -20.89 -11.75 -4.94
N ILE A 160 -22.20 -11.58 -4.81
CA ILE A 160 -22.99 -12.09 -3.68
C ILE A 160 -23.85 -13.24 -4.19
N ALA A 161 -23.74 -14.41 -3.56
CA ALA A 161 -24.53 -15.56 -3.95
C ALA A 161 -26.01 -15.36 -3.59
N GLU A 162 -26.28 -14.84 -2.40
CA GLU A 162 -27.63 -14.66 -1.86
C GLU A 162 -27.78 -13.28 -1.21
N SER A 163 -28.77 -12.52 -1.65
CA SER A 163 -29.16 -11.30 -0.97
C SER A 163 -30.68 -11.16 -0.84
N SER A 164 -31.12 -10.59 0.27
CA SER A 164 -32.54 -10.34 0.49
C SER A 164 -32.79 -9.02 1.20
N LEU A 165 -33.97 -8.47 0.96
CA LEU A 165 -34.55 -7.33 1.66
C LEU A 165 -35.92 -7.73 2.17
N THR A 166 -36.18 -7.48 3.45
CA THR A 166 -37.51 -7.55 4.05
C THR A 166 -37.92 -6.15 4.52
N ILE A 167 -39.11 -5.70 4.15
CA ILE A 167 -39.72 -4.49 4.69
C ILE A 167 -40.95 -4.87 5.49
N HIS A 168 -40.97 -4.47 6.77
CA HIS A 168 -42.14 -4.57 7.64
C HIS A 168 -42.84 -3.22 7.67
N PHE A 169 -44.05 -3.18 7.10
CA PHE A 169 -44.86 -1.97 7.05
C PHE A 169 -45.60 -1.72 8.37
N PRO A 170 -46.04 -0.47 8.62
CA PRO A 170 -46.87 -0.17 9.79
C PRO A 170 -48.17 -0.99 9.81
N PRO A 171 -48.70 -1.34 11.00
CA PRO A 171 -49.95 -2.07 11.12
C PRO A 171 -51.12 -1.35 10.40
N GLY A 172 -51.86 -2.08 9.58
CA GLY A 172 -52.99 -1.53 8.81
C GLY A 172 -52.64 -1.03 7.41
N THR A 173 -51.41 -1.26 6.94
CA THR A 173 -51.00 -0.99 5.55
C THR A 173 -51.70 -1.94 4.58
N ASP A 174 -52.40 -1.36 3.61
CA ASP A 174 -52.95 -2.12 2.48
C ASP A 174 -51.85 -2.36 1.44
N LEU A 175 -51.35 -3.59 1.37
CA LEU A 175 -50.28 -3.98 0.46
C LEU A 175 -50.66 -3.93 -1.02
N GLU A 176 -51.96 -3.97 -1.35
CA GLU A 176 -52.39 -3.80 -2.75
C GLU A 176 -52.22 -2.36 -3.23
N ALA A 177 -52.20 -1.40 -2.30
CA ALA A 177 -51.96 0.02 -2.55
C ALA A 177 -50.47 0.41 -2.45
N VAL A 178 -49.56 -0.55 -2.23
CA VAL A 178 -48.12 -0.31 -2.13
C VAL A 178 -47.47 -0.30 -3.51
N GLU A 179 -46.97 0.86 -3.91
CA GLU A 179 -46.12 1.02 -5.10
C GLU A 179 -44.70 0.62 -4.73
N PHE A 180 -44.22 -0.52 -5.24
CA PHE A 180 -42.90 -1.04 -4.93
C PHE A 180 -42.20 -1.51 -6.19
N GLU A 181 -41.10 -0.84 -6.54
CA GLU A 181 -40.24 -1.15 -7.68
C GLU A 181 -38.83 -1.47 -7.22
N VAL A 182 -38.19 -2.46 -7.87
CA VAL A 182 -36.80 -2.85 -7.63
C VAL A 182 -36.01 -2.56 -8.90
N TYR A 183 -34.90 -1.84 -8.75
CA TYR A 183 -33.99 -1.51 -9.82
C TYR A 183 -32.69 -2.28 -9.62
N THR A 184 -32.21 -2.93 -10.66
CA THR A 184 -30.91 -3.61 -10.65
C THR A 184 -30.00 -2.98 -11.70
N LYS A 185 -28.70 -2.94 -11.41
CA LYS A 185 -27.67 -2.47 -12.32
C LYS A 185 -26.55 -3.50 -12.36
N GLY A 186 -26.16 -3.92 -13.56
CA GLY A 186 -25.17 -4.98 -13.77
C GLY A 186 -25.80 -6.36 -13.91
N ASP A 187 -25.02 -7.41 -13.66
CA ASP A 187 -25.44 -8.81 -13.72
C ASP A 187 -26.16 -9.18 -12.41
N ALA A 188 -27.43 -8.81 -12.27
CA ALA A 188 -28.31 -9.38 -11.26
C ALA A 188 -28.92 -10.66 -11.83
N GLY A 189 -28.79 -11.79 -11.13
CA GLY A 189 -29.40 -13.06 -11.51
C GLY A 189 -30.94 -13.02 -11.41
N SER A 190 -31.53 -13.86 -10.57
CA SER A 190 -32.99 -13.86 -10.40
C SER A 190 -33.42 -12.84 -9.35
N VAL A 191 -34.32 -11.93 -9.72
CA VAL A 191 -35.02 -11.04 -8.78
C VAL A 191 -36.43 -11.58 -8.54
N THR A 192 -36.74 -11.88 -7.28
CA THR A 192 -38.09 -12.33 -6.87
C THR A 192 -38.66 -11.36 -5.85
N LYS A 193 -39.87 -10.87 -6.11
CA LYS A 193 -40.64 -10.06 -5.18
C LYS A 193 -41.84 -10.87 -4.69
N ARG A 194 -42.05 -10.92 -3.39
CA ARG A 194 -43.22 -11.58 -2.78
C ARG A 194 -43.74 -10.79 -1.59
N PHE A 195 -45.04 -10.92 -1.33
CA PHE A 195 -45.71 -10.42 -0.14
C PHE A 195 -46.19 -11.65 0.64
N PRO A 196 -45.35 -12.22 1.52
CA PRO A 196 -45.63 -13.51 2.13
C PRO A 196 -46.77 -13.44 3.16
N ASP A 197 -47.03 -12.25 3.71
CA ASP A 197 -48.16 -11.95 4.59
C ASP A 197 -48.79 -10.59 4.22
N GLY A 198 -49.80 -10.17 4.99
CA GLY A 198 -50.50 -8.89 4.78
C GLY A 198 -49.76 -7.65 5.29
N SER A 199 -48.49 -7.76 5.69
CA SER A 199 -47.73 -6.68 6.35
C SER A 199 -46.27 -6.55 5.91
N THR A 200 -45.77 -7.45 5.06
CA THR A 200 -44.35 -7.52 4.69
C THR A 200 -44.15 -7.61 3.18
N ALA A 201 -43.12 -6.93 2.70
CA ALA A 201 -42.58 -7.14 1.36
C ALA A 201 -41.21 -7.82 1.47
N VAL A 202 -40.98 -8.86 0.67
CA VAL A 202 -39.70 -9.54 0.57
C VAL A 202 -39.20 -9.48 -0.87
N VAL A 203 -37.95 -9.07 -1.02
CA VAL A 203 -37.21 -9.09 -2.28
C VAL A 203 -36.01 -10.00 -2.11
N GLU A 204 -35.87 -10.99 -2.98
CA GLU A 204 -34.71 -11.87 -3.08
C GLU A 204 -33.99 -11.58 -4.38
N VAL A 205 -32.69 -11.28 -4.30
CA VAL A 205 -31.81 -11.08 -5.46
C VAL A 205 -30.65 -12.05 -5.32
N ASN A 206 -30.65 -13.08 -6.16
CA ASN A 206 -29.63 -14.13 -6.14
C ASN A 206 -28.63 -13.95 -7.29
N ASP A 207 -27.42 -14.46 -7.07
CA ASP A 207 -26.31 -14.40 -8.03
C ASP A 207 -26.00 -12.98 -8.49
N LEU A 208 -25.92 -12.04 -7.54
CA LEU A 208 -25.57 -10.65 -7.83
C LEU A 208 -24.08 -10.57 -8.18
N GLY A 209 -23.78 -10.26 -9.44
CA GLY A 209 -22.42 -10.20 -9.98
C GLY A 209 -21.52 -9.20 -9.25
N ALA A 210 -20.21 -9.33 -9.47
CA ALA A 210 -19.26 -8.31 -9.05
C ALA A 210 -19.63 -6.96 -9.72
N ASP A 211 -19.46 -5.87 -8.99
CA ASP A 211 -19.87 -4.51 -9.40
C ASP A 211 -21.36 -4.33 -9.76
N SER A 212 -22.21 -5.30 -9.37
CA SER A 212 -23.66 -5.21 -9.55
C SER A 212 -24.34 -4.71 -8.26
N SER A 213 -25.39 -3.92 -8.43
CA SER A 213 -26.12 -3.25 -7.36
C SER A 213 -27.61 -3.43 -7.53
N TYR A 214 -28.36 -3.29 -6.44
CA TYR A 214 -29.80 -3.10 -6.52
C TYR A 214 -30.33 -2.11 -5.49
N SER A 215 -31.35 -1.37 -5.91
CA SER A 215 -32.09 -0.41 -5.12
C SER A 215 -33.59 -0.66 -5.26
N PHE A 216 -34.37 -0.03 -4.41
CA PHE A 216 -35.82 -0.05 -4.52
C PHE A 216 -36.41 1.33 -4.27
N SER A 217 -37.60 1.56 -4.82
CA SER A 217 -38.50 2.65 -4.42
C SER A 217 -39.79 2.02 -3.90
N CYS A 218 -40.22 2.43 -2.70
CA CYS A 218 -41.42 1.89 -2.08
C CYS A 218 -42.26 3.01 -1.48
N TYR A 219 -43.53 3.11 -1.88
CA TYR A 219 -44.52 4.06 -1.38
C TYR A 219 -45.79 3.35 -0.91
N TRP A 220 -46.35 3.80 0.21
CA TRP A 220 -47.56 3.27 0.83
C TRP A 220 -48.47 4.42 1.31
N PRO A 221 -49.76 4.15 1.62
CA PRO A 221 -50.69 5.19 2.06
C PRO A 221 -50.21 5.89 3.35
N ALA A 222 -50.18 7.23 3.35
CA ALA A 222 -49.75 8.02 4.51
C ALA A 222 -50.73 7.94 5.70
N SER A 223 -51.94 7.41 5.49
CA SER A 223 -52.98 7.26 6.52
C SER A 223 -52.62 6.29 7.65
N VAL A 224 -51.58 5.47 7.48
CA VAL A 224 -51.11 4.49 8.48
C VAL A 224 -50.01 5.04 9.39
N MET A 225 -49.55 6.27 9.13
CA MET A 225 -48.53 6.95 9.93
C MET A 225 -49.19 7.82 11.02
N GLU A 226 -48.48 8.07 12.12
CA GLU A 226 -48.93 8.96 13.19
C GLU A 226 -48.96 10.43 12.72
N GLU A 227 -49.91 11.21 13.23
CA GLU A 227 -49.95 12.66 12.95
C GLU A 227 -48.67 13.32 13.48
N GLY A 228 -47.91 13.97 12.60
CA GLY A 228 -46.65 14.61 12.96
C GLY A 228 -45.42 13.71 12.88
N PHE A 229 -45.48 12.51 12.28
CA PHE A 229 -44.27 11.71 11.99
C PHE A 229 -43.26 12.49 11.12
N ASP A 230 -43.77 13.39 10.29
CA ASP A 230 -43.05 14.37 9.50
C ASP A 230 -42.31 15.42 10.37
N ALA A 231 -42.57 15.50 11.70
CA ALA A 231 -41.85 16.34 12.67
C ALA A 231 -40.49 15.80 13.11
N LEU A 232 -40.26 14.49 12.95
CA LEU A 232 -38.98 13.83 13.16
C LEU A 232 -38.21 13.59 11.85
N ALA A 233 -38.87 13.76 10.70
CA ALA A 233 -38.16 14.17 9.50
C ALA A 233 -37.67 15.61 9.71
N PRO A 234 -36.54 16.04 9.10
CA PRO A 234 -36.24 17.45 9.02
C PRO A 234 -37.49 18.13 8.46
N GLN A 235 -38.19 18.86 9.34
CA GLN A 235 -39.33 19.64 8.98
C GLN A 235 -38.84 20.63 7.94
N VAL A 236 -39.19 20.36 6.68
CA VAL A 236 -39.33 21.44 5.71
C VAL A 236 -40.63 22.16 6.09
N GLU A 237 -40.61 22.80 7.26
CA GLU A 237 -41.56 23.85 7.60
C GLU A 237 -41.35 24.94 6.55
N THR A 238 -42.28 25.03 5.62
CA THR A 238 -42.46 26.21 4.78
C THR A 238 -42.67 27.40 5.74
N PRO A 239 -41.73 28.36 5.83
CA PRO A 239 -41.96 29.57 6.60
C PRO A 239 -43.10 30.34 5.93
N PRO A 240 -43.93 31.08 6.68
CA PRO A 240 -44.86 32.01 6.07
C PRO A 240 -44.02 33.04 5.29
N SER A 241 -44.08 32.93 3.95
CA SER A 241 -43.32 33.68 2.95
C SER A 241 -41.80 33.62 3.05
N LEU A 242 -41.20 32.47 2.70
CA LEU A 242 -39.92 32.44 1.99
C LEU A 242 -40.10 31.50 0.79
N GLN A 243 -40.00 32.03 -0.43
CA GLN A 243 -39.98 31.22 -1.66
C GLN A 243 -39.04 30.04 -1.46
N GLN A 244 -39.53 28.82 -1.62
CA GLN A 244 -38.70 27.63 -1.75
C GLN A 244 -37.66 27.96 -2.83
N LYS A 245 -36.38 28.02 -2.44
CA LYS A 245 -35.35 28.40 -3.39
C LYS A 245 -35.28 27.30 -4.44
N SER A 246 -35.68 27.60 -5.66
CA SER A 246 -35.66 26.66 -6.78
C SER A 246 -34.89 27.30 -7.91
N TRP A 247 -34.29 26.47 -8.75
CA TRP A 247 -33.65 26.97 -9.94
C TRP A 247 -33.74 25.93 -11.04
N GLU A 248 -33.72 26.39 -12.27
CA GLU A 248 -33.64 25.54 -13.44
C GLU A 248 -32.84 26.22 -14.54
N TYR A 249 -32.36 25.45 -15.51
CA TYR A 249 -31.74 26.04 -16.67
C TYR A 249 -32.82 26.47 -17.67
N SER A 250 -32.96 27.77 -17.88
CA SER A 250 -33.73 28.28 -19.02
C SER A 250 -33.02 27.98 -20.34
N ARG A 251 -31.69 27.94 -20.34
CA ARG A 251 -30.87 27.58 -21.51
C ARG A 251 -29.57 26.89 -21.10
N PHE A 252 -29.26 25.77 -21.74
CA PHE A 252 -27.97 25.08 -21.59
C PHE A 252 -27.46 24.70 -22.98
N ASP A 253 -26.64 25.56 -23.60
CA ASP A 253 -26.13 25.27 -24.95
C ASP A 253 -24.70 24.76 -24.90
N VAL A 254 -24.38 23.81 -25.78
CA VAL A 254 -23.05 23.20 -25.86
C VAL A 254 -22.52 23.31 -27.28
N ASP A 255 -21.50 24.15 -27.45
CA ASP A 255 -20.73 24.30 -28.68
C ASP A 255 -19.44 23.48 -28.60
N LEU A 256 -19.30 22.53 -29.51
CA LEU A 256 -18.19 21.61 -29.64
C LEU A 256 -17.42 21.89 -30.93
N GLN A 257 -16.12 22.13 -30.83
CA GLN A 257 -15.23 22.29 -31.97
C GLN A 257 -14.14 21.23 -31.94
N VAL A 258 -14.19 20.31 -32.90
CA VAL A 258 -13.16 19.29 -33.09
C VAL A 258 -11.97 19.92 -33.82
N ASN A 259 -10.80 19.94 -33.20
CA ASN A 259 -9.61 20.55 -33.75
C ASN A 259 -8.76 19.54 -34.56
N PRO A 260 -7.96 19.99 -35.55
CA PRO A 260 -7.11 19.11 -36.35
C PRO A 260 -6.08 18.29 -35.57
N ASP A 261 -5.74 18.68 -34.34
CA ASP A 261 -4.81 17.99 -33.44
C ASP A 261 -5.50 16.95 -32.54
N SER A 262 -6.78 16.64 -32.79
CA SER A 262 -7.66 15.77 -31.98
C SER A 262 -8.06 16.31 -30.61
N SER A 263 -7.75 17.58 -30.31
CA SER A 263 -8.34 18.26 -29.16
C SER A 263 -9.79 18.69 -29.46
N LEU A 264 -10.58 18.85 -28.41
CA LEU A 264 -11.95 19.33 -28.45
C LEU A 264 -12.05 20.63 -27.68
N SER A 265 -12.43 21.71 -28.35
CA SER A 265 -12.76 22.96 -27.69
C SER A 265 -14.25 22.96 -27.38
N VAL A 266 -14.58 23.13 -26.10
CA VAL A 266 -15.95 23.11 -25.59
C VAL A 266 -16.30 24.49 -25.05
N ARG A 267 -17.49 24.96 -25.42
CA ARG A 267 -18.09 26.18 -24.90
C ARG A 267 -19.51 25.87 -24.45
N GLU A 268 -19.77 26.00 -23.17
CA GLU A 268 -21.08 25.80 -22.55
C GLU A 268 -21.68 27.16 -22.19
N THR A 269 -22.90 27.43 -22.64
CA THR A 269 -23.66 28.63 -22.26
C THR A 269 -24.73 28.21 -21.26
N LEU A 270 -24.55 28.65 -20.02
CA LEU A 270 -25.35 28.28 -18.85
C LEU A 270 -26.25 29.47 -18.50
N VAL A 271 -27.57 29.37 -18.68
CA VAL A 271 -28.52 30.39 -18.22
C VAL A 271 -29.51 29.75 -17.26
N ALA A 272 -29.43 30.16 -16.00
CA ALA A 272 -30.24 29.65 -14.92
C ALA A 272 -31.27 30.69 -14.48
N ASP A 273 -32.51 30.25 -14.28
CA ASP A 273 -33.58 31.03 -13.67
C ASP A 273 -33.58 30.68 -12.17
N PHE A 274 -33.23 31.63 -11.31
CA PHE A 274 -33.22 31.44 -9.86
C PHE A 274 -34.48 32.01 -9.23
N HIS A 275 -35.12 31.23 -8.37
CA HIS A 275 -36.18 31.66 -7.46
C HIS A 275 -35.63 31.59 -6.04
N GLY A 276 -35.58 32.72 -5.33
CA GLY A 276 -34.86 32.87 -4.07
C GLY A 276 -33.35 33.15 -4.23
N SER A 277 -32.63 33.26 -3.10
CA SER A 277 -31.24 33.77 -3.10
C SER A 277 -30.17 32.69 -3.28
N PHE A 278 -29.35 32.77 -4.31
CA PHE A 278 -28.23 31.86 -4.59
C PHE A 278 -26.89 32.61 -4.61
N SER A 279 -25.84 31.90 -4.23
CA SER A 279 -24.49 32.46 -4.02
C SER A 279 -23.40 31.77 -4.85
N PHE A 280 -23.62 30.53 -5.31
CA PHE A 280 -22.68 29.85 -6.18
C PHE A 280 -23.33 28.80 -7.08
N LEU A 281 -22.60 28.41 -8.13
CA LEU A 281 -22.91 27.32 -9.06
C LEU A 281 -21.62 26.52 -9.31
N THR A 282 -21.67 25.21 -9.14
CA THR A 282 -20.54 24.30 -9.35
C THR A 282 -20.76 23.48 -10.60
N ARG A 283 -19.73 23.32 -11.43
CA ARG A 283 -19.74 22.55 -12.67
C ARG A 283 -18.59 21.54 -12.68
N TYR A 284 -18.89 20.25 -12.65
CA TYR A 284 -17.87 19.19 -12.68
C TYR A 284 -17.47 18.80 -14.10
N LEU A 285 -16.20 18.53 -14.40
CA LEU A 285 -15.67 18.17 -15.72
C LEU A 285 -14.81 16.88 -15.60
N PRO A 286 -15.29 15.71 -16.03
CA PRO A 286 -14.56 14.45 -15.84
C PRO A 286 -13.29 14.33 -16.71
N GLU A 287 -12.21 13.76 -16.15
CA GLU A 287 -10.91 13.49 -16.80
C GLU A 287 -10.63 11.98 -17.01
N GLU A 288 -11.66 11.14 -16.96
CA GLU A 288 -11.50 9.67 -17.01
C GLU A 288 -11.23 9.11 -18.42
N GLU A 289 -10.43 8.04 -18.50
CA GLU A 289 -10.18 7.28 -19.73
C GLU A 289 -11.27 6.20 -19.91
N LYS A 290 -12.09 6.27 -20.97
CA LYS A 290 -13.11 5.24 -21.27
C LYS A 290 -12.72 4.36 -22.45
N ARG A 291 -13.05 3.05 -22.36
CA ARG A 291 -12.74 2.02 -23.37
C ARG A 291 -14.01 1.66 -24.14
N PHE A 292 -13.91 1.50 -25.46
CA PHE A 292 -14.97 0.99 -26.32
C PHE A 292 -14.54 -0.31 -26.99
N ASP A 293 -15.49 -1.18 -27.34
CA ASP A 293 -15.23 -2.47 -27.99
C ASP A 293 -14.58 -2.35 -29.39
N GLU A 294 -14.80 -1.22 -30.06
CA GLU A 294 -14.41 -0.97 -31.45
C GLU A 294 -13.04 -0.28 -31.59
N GLY A 295 -12.42 0.16 -30.48
CA GLY A 295 -11.14 0.86 -30.48
C GLY A 295 -10.76 1.52 -29.14
N LYS A 296 -9.50 1.96 -29.02
CA LYS A 296 -8.99 2.69 -27.85
C LYS A 296 -9.03 4.21 -28.10
N THR A 297 -9.45 4.99 -27.11
CA THR A 297 -9.14 6.42 -27.04
C THR A 297 -7.63 6.65 -26.96
N CYS A 298 -7.17 7.85 -27.33
CA CYS A 298 -5.77 8.20 -27.26
C CYS A 298 -5.34 8.68 -25.86
N GLY A 299 -5.33 7.76 -24.88
CA GLY A 299 -4.87 8.02 -23.51
C GLY A 299 -5.92 8.69 -22.61
N ARG A 300 -5.50 9.12 -21.41
CA ARG A 300 -6.36 9.75 -20.41
C ARG A 300 -6.91 11.10 -20.90
N VAL A 301 -8.21 11.33 -20.71
CA VAL A 301 -8.83 12.63 -20.99
C VAL A 301 -8.28 13.68 -20.05
N ARG A 302 -7.98 14.88 -20.56
CA ARG A 302 -7.49 15.99 -19.73
C ARG A 302 -8.18 17.28 -20.11
N VAL A 303 -8.52 18.07 -19.11
CA VAL A 303 -9.14 19.39 -19.24
C VAL A 303 -8.06 20.46 -19.04
N HIS A 304 -8.00 21.37 -20.01
CA HIS A 304 -7.05 22.47 -20.10
C HIS A 304 -7.79 23.79 -20.37
N ASP A 305 -7.10 24.91 -20.18
CA ASP A 305 -7.53 26.23 -20.63
C ASP A 305 -8.95 26.63 -20.19
N ILE A 306 -9.32 26.35 -18.93
CA ILE A 306 -10.64 26.68 -18.37
C ILE A 306 -10.77 28.19 -18.19
N ALA A 307 -11.84 28.77 -18.70
CA ALA A 307 -12.18 30.18 -18.51
C ALA A 307 -13.70 30.38 -18.38
N VAL A 308 -14.09 31.31 -17.51
CA VAL A 308 -15.48 31.72 -17.28
C VAL A 308 -15.68 33.13 -17.81
N HIS A 309 -16.77 33.36 -18.53
CA HIS A 309 -17.16 34.64 -19.10
C HIS A 309 -18.61 34.98 -18.71
N ASP A 310 -18.96 36.27 -18.75
CA ASP A 310 -20.37 36.71 -18.74
C ASP A 310 -21.08 36.40 -20.07
N LEU A 311 -22.38 36.66 -20.18
CA LEU A 311 -23.16 36.39 -21.39
C LEU A 311 -22.80 37.34 -22.55
N GLU A 312 -22.23 38.50 -22.25
CA GLU A 312 -21.69 39.46 -23.22
C GLU A 312 -20.33 39.02 -23.80
N GLY A 313 -19.70 38.00 -23.19
CA GLY A 313 -18.43 37.42 -23.61
C GLY A 313 -17.19 38.05 -22.96
N ASN A 314 -17.35 38.94 -21.99
CA ASN A 314 -16.24 39.49 -21.22
C ASN A 314 -15.77 38.46 -20.17
N PRO A 315 -14.46 38.42 -19.84
CA PRO A 315 -13.95 37.56 -18.76
C PRO A 315 -14.66 37.85 -17.43
N TYR A 316 -15.09 36.79 -16.74
CA TYR A 316 -15.69 36.91 -15.41
C TYR A 316 -14.62 37.25 -14.37
N ASP A 317 -15.03 37.90 -13.28
CA ASP A 317 -14.12 38.34 -12.22
C ASP A 317 -13.33 37.14 -11.65
N PRO A 318 -11.98 37.13 -11.72
CA PRO A 318 -11.15 36.03 -11.23
C PRO A 318 -11.34 35.70 -9.75
N ASP A 319 -11.79 36.65 -8.93
CA ASP A 319 -12.04 36.43 -7.50
C ASP A 319 -13.40 35.75 -7.23
N LEU A 320 -14.26 35.65 -8.25
CA LEU A 320 -15.61 35.08 -8.16
C LEU A 320 -15.73 33.73 -8.86
N TRP A 321 -14.63 33.01 -9.10
CA TRP A 321 -14.67 31.60 -9.46
C TRP A 321 -13.37 30.88 -9.10
N SER A 322 -13.45 29.56 -8.97
CA SER A 322 -12.29 28.73 -8.62
C SER A 322 -12.34 27.38 -9.34
N VAL A 323 -11.18 26.74 -9.43
CA VAL A 323 -11.00 25.42 -10.05
C VAL A 323 -10.38 24.47 -9.03
N GLY A 324 -11.14 23.46 -8.61
CA GLY A 324 -10.66 22.31 -7.85
C GLY A 324 -10.34 21.15 -8.78
N ARG A 325 -9.33 20.34 -8.45
CA ARG A 325 -9.03 19.09 -9.15
C ARG A 325 -9.01 17.94 -8.16
N ASP A 326 -9.70 16.85 -8.51
CA ASP A 326 -9.69 15.60 -7.77
C ASP A 326 -9.16 14.45 -8.66
N SER A 327 -9.21 13.21 -8.17
CA SER A 327 -8.73 12.05 -8.93
C SER A 327 -9.59 11.70 -10.16
N GLY A 328 -10.84 12.17 -10.21
CA GLY A 328 -11.80 11.87 -11.28
C GLY A 328 -11.99 13.00 -12.30
N GLY A 329 -11.72 14.25 -11.93
CA GLY A 329 -11.96 15.38 -12.81
C GLY A 329 -11.65 16.76 -12.21
N VAL A 330 -12.27 17.77 -12.83
CA VAL A 330 -12.09 19.19 -12.52
C VAL A 330 -13.42 19.82 -12.10
N ASN A 331 -13.48 20.39 -10.91
CA ASN A 331 -14.63 21.11 -10.38
C ASN A 331 -14.46 22.62 -10.58
N VAL A 332 -15.35 23.26 -11.33
CA VAL A 332 -15.38 24.71 -11.53
C VAL A 332 -16.48 25.30 -10.67
N ARG A 333 -16.15 26.12 -9.68
CA ARG A 333 -17.12 26.81 -8.81
C ARG A 333 -17.19 28.28 -9.20
N ILE A 334 -18.37 28.76 -9.56
CA ILE A 334 -18.66 30.15 -9.94
C ILE A 334 -19.47 30.79 -8.81
N GLU A 335 -19.00 31.90 -8.27
CA GLU A 335 -19.64 32.65 -7.20
C GLU A 335 -20.38 33.88 -7.76
N PHE A 336 -21.53 34.18 -7.17
CA PHE A 336 -22.38 35.28 -7.57
C PHE A 336 -23.35 35.66 -6.44
N LYS A 337 -24.24 36.61 -6.71
CA LYS A 337 -25.39 36.90 -5.86
C LYS A 337 -26.57 37.07 -6.79
N ALA A 338 -27.49 36.11 -6.76
CA ALA A 338 -28.74 36.16 -7.50
C ALA A 338 -29.89 36.05 -6.52
N THR A 339 -30.99 36.77 -6.75
CA THR A 339 -32.23 36.62 -5.98
C THR A 339 -33.40 36.88 -6.91
N ASP A 340 -34.20 35.83 -7.17
CA ASP A 340 -35.37 35.92 -8.06
C ASP A 340 -35.04 36.50 -9.44
N GLU A 341 -33.91 36.12 -10.02
CA GLU A 341 -33.41 36.62 -11.30
C GLU A 341 -32.90 35.48 -12.19
N SER A 342 -32.92 35.72 -13.51
CA SER A 342 -32.19 34.90 -14.47
C SER A 342 -30.77 35.41 -14.59
N ARG A 343 -29.78 34.50 -14.49
CA ARG A 343 -28.37 34.83 -14.62
C ARG A 343 -27.67 33.74 -15.42
N GLY A 344 -26.61 34.10 -16.14
CA GLY A 344 -25.88 33.13 -16.94
C GLY A 344 -24.41 33.42 -17.12
N TRP A 345 -23.71 32.40 -17.60
CA TRP A 345 -22.27 32.36 -17.77
C TRP A 345 -21.92 31.57 -19.03
N ILE A 346 -20.75 31.87 -19.59
CA ILE A 346 -20.15 31.07 -20.64
C ILE A 346 -18.90 30.41 -20.06
N LEU A 347 -18.92 29.08 -19.99
CA LEU A 347 -17.78 28.26 -19.59
C LEU A 347 -17.07 27.76 -20.85
N SER A 348 -15.77 28.02 -20.97
CA SER A 348 -14.96 27.52 -22.09
C SER A 348 -13.76 26.73 -21.59
N TYR A 349 -13.46 25.62 -22.25
CA TYR A 349 -12.35 24.74 -21.90
C TYR A 349 -11.90 23.92 -23.10
N ARG A 350 -10.68 23.39 -23.04
CA ARG A 350 -10.12 22.49 -24.06
C ARG A 350 -9.90 21.10 -23.46
N MET A 351 -10.28 20.08 -24.20
CA MET A 351 -10.05 18.69 -23.83
C MET A 351 -9.14 17.97 -24.82
N THR A 352 -8.29 17.09 -24.31
CA THR A 352 -7.48 16.17 -25.11
C THR A 352 -7.81 14.72 -24.74
N GLY A 353 -7.65 13.77 -25.66
CA GLY A 353 -7.90 12.34 -25.40
C GLY A 353 -9.33 11.87 -25.66
N VAL A 354 -10.22 12.76 -26.14
CA VAL A 354 -11.67 12.50 -26.30
C VAL A 354 -12.04 11.79 -27.61
N THR A 355 -11.18 11.81 -28.62
CA THR A 355 -11.47 11.17 -29.93
C THR A 355 -11.12 9.68 -29.91
N VAL A 356 -12.06 8.86 -30.40
CA VAL A 356 -11.86 7.41 -30.59
C VAL A 356 -11.32 7.17 -32.00
N PHE A 357 -10.18 6.47 -32.09
CA PHE A 357 -9.54 6.14 -33.38
C PHE A 357 -9.79 4.67 -33.76
N ALA A 358 -10.83 4.40 -34.54
CA ALA A 358 -11.15 3.05 -35.05
C ALA A 358 -10.40 2.73 -36.36
N PRO A 359 -10.29 1.47 -36.84
CA PRO A 359 -9.56 1.17 -38.08
C PRO A 359 -10.11 1.82 -39.37
N GLY A 360 -11.38 2.25 -39.40
CA GLY A 360 -12.04 2.82 -40.59
C GLY A 360 -12.61 4.23 -40.44
N TYR A 361 -12.82 4.73 -39.22
CA TYR A 361 -13.39 6.04 -38.92
C TYR A 361 -12.80 6.59 -37.63
N ASP A 362 -13.02 7.88 -37.39
CA ASP A 362 -12.83 8.53 -36.09
C ASP A 362 -14.21 8.84 -35.50
N ARG A 363 -14.36 8.74 -34.18
CA ARG A 363 -15.65 8.90 -33.50
C ARG A 363 -15.52 9.87 -32.33
N LEU A 364 -16.46 10.80 -32.23
CA LEU A 364 -16.69 11.67 -31.09
C LEU A 364 -17.97 11.20 -30.40
N TYR A 365 -17.82 10.55 -29.25
CA TYR A 365 -18.91 10.15 -28.38
C TYR A 365 -18.91 11.09 -27.17
N TRP A 366 -19.97 11.88 -26.97
CA TRP A 366 -19.97 12.99 -26.00
C TRP A 366 -21.35 13.24 -25.35
N ASN A 367 -21.48 13.14 -24.03
CA ASN A 367 -22.59 13.57 -23.18
C ASN A 367 -22.54 15.09 -23.15
N ALA A 368 -23.20 15.70 -24.13
CA ALA A 368 -23.33 17.14 -24.19
C ALA A 368 -24.11 17.66 -22.98
N VAL A 369 -25.12 16.92 -22.52
CA VAL A 369 -25.88 17.26 -21.33
C VAL A 369 -25.59 16.24 -20.19
N PRO A 370 -25.07 16.66 -19.02
CA PRO A 370 -24.64 15.80 -17.90
C PRO A 370 -25.76 15.08 -17.14
N PRO A 371 -25.73 13.77 -16.84
CA PRO A 371 -26.77 13.12 -16.02
C PRO A 371 -26.73 13.47 -14.53
N ASP A 372 -25.66 14.06 -14.02
CA ASP A 372 -25.42 14.36 -12.61
C ASP A 372 -25.95 15.75 -12.17
N ARG A 373 -27.01 16.22 -12.84
CA ARG A 373 -27.75 17.43 -12.46
C ARG A 373 -29.09 17.06 -11.82
N ASN A 374 -29.47 17.79 -10.78
CA ASN A 374 -30.75 17.62 -10.09
C ASN A 374 -31.85 18.58 -10.59
N VAL A 375 -31.61 19.34 -11.66
CA VAL A 375 -32.53 20.33 -12.22
C VAL A 375 -32.86 20.09 -13.69
N SER A 376 -34.03 20.56 -14.12
CA SER A 376 -34.49 20.52 -15.52
C SER A 376 -33.77 21.56 -16.39
N ILE A 377 -33.81 21.31 -17.70
CA ILE A 377 -33.37 22.26 -18.73
C ILE A 377 -34.54 22.50 -19.68
N ARG A 378 -35.00 23.76 -19.80
CA ARG A 378 -36.08 24.11 -20.73
C ARG A 378 -35.68 23.96 -22.18
N THR A 379 -34.49 24.43 -22.56
CA THR A 379 -33.94 24.25 -23.91
C THR A 379 -32.43 24.10 -23.90
N SER A 380 -31.95 23.23 -24.78
CA SER A 380 -30.53 23.01 -25.04
C SER A 380 -30.30 22.91 -26.54
N ARG A 381 -29.40 23.74 -27.05
CA ARG A 381 -28.85 23.59 -28.40
C ARG A 381 -27.43 23.05 -28.33
N ILE A 382 -27.23 21.87 -28.93
CA ILE A 382 -25.93 21.22 -29.03
C ILE A 382 -25.42 21.41 -30.45
N THR A 383 -24.21 21.91 -30.61
CA THR A 383 -23.58 22.14 -31.92
C THR A 383 -22.22 21.46 -31.97
N ALA A 384 -21.95 20.65 -32.99
CA ALA A 384 -20.63 20.05 -33.23
C ALA A 384 -20.07 20.49 -34.58
N ARG A 385 -18.83 21.01 -34.58
CA ARG A 385 -18.13 21.50 -35.78
C ARG A 385 -16.93 20.63 -36.09
N LEU A 386 -16.90 20.08 -37.29
CA LEU A 386 -15.77 19.30 -37.81
C LEU A 386 -14.66 20.22 -38.35
N PRO A 387 -13.38 19.80 -38.31
CA PRO A 387 -12.24 20.65 -38.69
C PRO A 387 -12.15 20.93 -40.20
N LYS A 388 -12.81 20.12 -41.03
CA LYS A 388 -12.85 20.23 -42.50
C LYS A 388 -14.24 19.87 -43.02
N ALA A 389 -14.62 20.40 -44.19
CA ALA A 389 -15.82 19.98 -44.89
C ALA A 389 -15.74 18.50 -45.26
N VAL A 390 -16.83 17.77 -44.99
CA VAL A 390 -16.98 16.34 -45.27
C VAL A 390 -18.28 16.13 -46.03
N GLU A 391 -18.28 15.19 -46.95
CA GLU A 391 -19.50 14.71 -47.60
C GLU A 391 -20.40 14.06 -46.54
N MET A 392 -21.61 14.59 -46.36
CA MET A 392 -22.47 14.22 -45.23
C MET A 392 -22.99 12.78 -45.30
N SER A 393 -22.89 12.12 -46.45
CA SER A 393 -23.14 10.67 -46.57
C SER A 393 -22.13 9.80 -45.82
N GLU A 394 -20.94 10.35 -45.48
CA GLU A 394 -19.88 9.63 -44.76
C GLU A 394 -19.88 9.91 -43.26
N VAL A 395 -20.75 10.81 -42.78
CA VAL A 395 -20.90 11.14 -41.36
C VAL A 395 -22.11 10.40 -40.81
N ARG A 396 -21.91 9.66 -39.71
CA ARG A 396 -23.01 9.02 -38.96
C ARG A 396 -23.24 9.76 -37.66
N THR A 397 -24.49 10.08 -37.37
CA THR A 397 -24.89 10.78 -36.15
C THR A 397 -25.98 10.01 -35.43
N GLU A 398 -25.75 9.70 -34.17
CA GLU A 398 -26.76 9.14 -33.26
C GLU A 398 -26.85 10.02 -32.01
N VAL A 399 -28.03 10.06 -31.38
CA VAL A 399 -28.26 10.76 -30.12
C VAL A 399 -28.94 9.80 -29.16
N TYR A 400 -28.41 9.70 -27.96
CA TYR A 400 -28.95 8.86 -26.89
C TYR A 400 -29.49 9.75 -25.76
N LEU A 401 -30.65 9.37 -25.24
CA LEU A 401 -31.22 9.90 -24.00
C LEU A 401 -31.39 8.73 -23.03
N ASP A 402 -30.98 8.93 -21.78
CA ASP A 402 -30.99 7.91 -20.73
C ASP A 402 -31.33 8.64 -19.41
N PRO A 403 -32.38 8.21 -18.65
CA PRO A 403 -33.12 6.93 -18.71
C PRO A 403 -34.31 6.84 -19.67
N TYR A 404 -34.58 7.86 -20.50
CA TYR A 404 -35.80 7.91 -21.33
C TYR A 404 -35.51 7.67 -22.82
N GLU A 405 -36.21 6.73 -23.46
CA GLU A 405 -36.38 6.70 -24.94
C GLU A 405 -37.53 7.66 -25.38
N PRO A 406 -37.45 8.32 -26.55
CA PRO A 406 -37.90 9.70 -26.78
C PRO A 406 -39.44 9.90 -26.73
N PRO A 407 -39.94 11.10 -26.30
CA PRO A 407 -39.92 12.29 -27.16
C PRO A 407 -39.72 13.63 -26.41
N ALA A 408 -38.48 13.99 -26.10
CA ALA A 408 -38.13 15.41 -26.19
C ALA A 408 -38.05 15.74 -27.70
N SER A 409 -38.64 16.84 -28.15
CA SER A 409 -38.59 17.18 -29.58
C SER A 409 -37.14 17.38 -30.01
N HIS A 410 -36.59 16.45 -30.79
CA HIS A 410 -35.25 16.55 -31.34
C HIS A 410 -35.30 16.90 -32.81
N GLU A 411 -35.03 18.16 -33.12
CA GLU A 411 -34.67 18.56 -34.48
C GLU A 411 -33.15 18.44 -34.61
N HIS A 412 -32.72 17.79 -35.68
CA HIS A 412 -31.32 17.76 -36.08
C HIS A 412 -31.20 18.32 -37.50
N GLY A 413 -30.13 19.06 -37.74
CA GLY A 413 -29.84 19.59 -39.05
C GLY A 413 -28.35 19.66 -39.30
N VAL A 414 -28.01 19.74 -40.57
CA VAL A 414 -26.63 19.76 -41.04
C VAL A 414 -26.46 20.94 -41.97
N GLU A 415 -25.53 21.84 -41.62
CA GLU A 415 -25.21 23.02 -42.42
C GLU A 415 -23.69 23.10 -42.61
N GLY A 416 -23.21 22.70 -43.79
CA GLY A 416 -21.78 22.73 -44.13
C GLY A 416 -20.93 21.79 -43.27
N THR A 417 -20.18 22.33 -42.31
CA THR A 417 -19.33 21.59 -41.35
C THR A 417 -19.96 21.41 -39.98
N THR A 418 -21.18 21.92 -39.81
CA THR A 418 -21.83 22.09 -38.51
C THR A 418 -23.01 21.14 -38.39
N LEU A 419 -22.97 20.30 -37.36
CA LEU A 419 -24.06 19.45 -36.92
C LEU A 419 -24.74 20.14 -35.73
N TRP A 420 -26.06 20.17 -35.70
CA TRP A 420 -26.79 20.72 -34.56
C TRP A 420 -27.94 19.82 -34.15
N TRP A 421 -28.22 19.83 -32.85
CA TRP A 421 -29.34 19.15 -32.20
C TRP A 421 -30.01 20.11 -31.25
N GLU A 422 -31.33 20.13 -31.24
CA GLU A 422 -32.12 20.88 -30.27
C GLU A 422 -32.88 19.90 -29.37
N ALA A 423 -32.89 20.17 -28.07
CA ALA A 423 -33.66 19.41 -27.09
C ALA A 423 -34.44 20.40 -26.22
N LYS A 424 -35.68 20.03 -25.89
CA LYS A 424 -36.59 20.83 -25.07
C LYS A 424 -37.09 20.00 -23.89
N ASP A 425 -37.33 20.69 -22.77
CA ASP A 425 -37.90 20.12 -21.54
C ASP A 425 -37.15 18.87 -21.06
N ILE A 426 -35.82 18.96 -20.96
CA ILE A 426 -34.96 17.86 -20.54
C ILE A 426 -35.09 17.70 -19.01
N PRO A 427 -35.59 16.55 -18.50
CA PRO A 427 -35.76 16.34 -17.06
C PRO A 427 -34.45 16.37 -16.29
N ALA A 428 -34.54 16.48 -14.96
CA ALA A 428 -33.41 16.22 -14.08
C ALA A 428 -32.86 14.80 -14.31
N TYR A 429 -31.58 14.60 -14.04
CA TYR A 429 -30.89 13.31 -14.13
C TYR A 429 -30.86 12.63 -15.52
N THR A 430 -31.23 13.33 -16.59
CA THR A 430 -31.30 12.76 -17.95
C THR A 430 -30.09 13.17 -18.79
N THR A 431 -29.28 12.25 -19.30
CA THR A 431 -28.16 12.60 -20.20
C THR A 431 -28.65 12.86 -21.63
N VAL A 432 -27.96 13.74 -22.35
CA VAL A 432 -28.04 13.83 -23.82
C VAL A 432 -26.66 13.58 -24.39
N THR A 433 -26.51 12.45 -25.05
CA THR A 433 -25.23 11.99 -25.60
C THR A 433 -25.28 12.06 -27.11
N ILE A 434 -24.36 12.80 -27.71
CA ILE A 434 -24.13 12.82 -29.15
C ILE A 434 -23.06 11.80 -29.51
N ASP A 435 -23.29 11.10 -30.60
CA ASP A 435 -22.33 10.18 -31.18
C ASP A 435 -22.14 10.52 -32.66
N VAL A 436 -20.94 10.99 -32.99
CA VAL A 436 -20.59 11.47 -34.33
C VAL A 436 -19.40 10.67 -34.84
N SER A 437 -19.62 9.85 -35.85
CA SER A 437 -18.57 9.13 -36.56
C SER A 437 -18.27 9.79 -37.91
N TYR A 438 -17.00 10.04 -38.20
CA TYR A 438 -16.51 10.74 -39.39
C TYR A 438 -15.28 10.05 -40.01
N PRO A 439 -15.00 10.26 -41.31
CA PRO A 439 -13.90 9.57 -42.00
C PRO A 439 -12.51 9.96 -41.47
N LYS A 440 -11.55 9.06 -41.68
CA LYS A 440 -10.14 9.28 -41.30
C LYS A 440 -9.52 10.47 -42.02
N GLY A 441 -8.52 11.07 -41.38
CA GLY A 441 -7.68 12.13 -41.97
C GLY A 441 -8.19 13.55 -41.71
N LEU A 442 -9.30 13.68 -40.98
CA LEU A 442 -9.78 14.96 -40.45
C LEU A 442 -8.98 15.43 -39.24
N VAL A 443 -8.57 14.50 -38.38
CA VAL A 443 -7.80 14.76 -37.17
C VAL A 443 -6.51 13.96 -37.17
N ARG A 444 -5.46 14.52 -36.57
CA ARG A 444 -4.17 13.86 -36.41
C ARG A 444 -4.18 13.04 -35.13
N LYS A 445 -3.98 11.72 -35.27
CA LYS A 445 -3.76 10.85 -34.11
C LYS A 445 -2.50 11.29 -33.34
N PRO A 446 -2.57 11.49 -32.01
CA PRO A 446 -1.39 11.77 -31.20
C PRO A 446 -0.35 10.66 -31.33
N TRP A 447 0.94 11.00 -31.23
CA TRP A 447 2.00 10.00 -31.27
C TRP A 447 1.91 9.10 -30.03
N GLN A 448 1.70 7.80 -30.23
CA GLN A 448 1.66 6.81 -29.15
C GLN A 448 2.88 5.89 -29.23
N PHE A 449 3.48 5.58 -28.08
CA PHE A 449 4.53 4.56 -27.98
C PHE A 449 3.92 3.17 -28.24
N THR A 450 4.10 2.67 -29.47
CA THR A 450 3.50 1.43 -29.98
C THR A 450 4.22 0.18 -29.43
N ALA A 451 3.66 -1.02 -29.70
CA ALA A 451 4.23 -2.31 -29.31
C ALA A 451 5.74 -2.54 -29.65
N PRO A 452 6.32 -2.01 -30.75
CA PRO A 452 7.76 -2.08 -30.99
C PRO A 452 8.61 -1.41 -29.89
N CYS A 453 8.08 -0.37 -29.24
CA CYS A 453 8.76 0.29 -28.12
C CYS A 453 8.80 -0.60 -26.87
N ALA A 454 7.82 -1.49 -26.68
CA ALA A 454 7.84 -2.45 -25.58
C ALA A 454 9.07 -3.37 -25.67
N PHE A 455 9.39 -3.87 -26.86
CA PHE A 455 10.59 -4.68 -27.07
C PHE A 455 11.88 -3.91 -26.72
N LEU A 456 11.95 -2.61 -27.05
CA LEU A 456 13.10 -1.79 -26.67
C LEU A 456 13.18 -1.53 -25.16
N VAL A 457 12.04 -1.36 -24.50
CA VAL A 457 11.98 -1.14 -23.05
C VAL A 457 12.37 -2.42 -22.29
N PHE A 458 11.70 -3.54 -22.58
CA PHE A 458 11.98 -4.81 -21.91
C PHE A 458 13.35 -5.36 -22.32
N GLY A 459 13.68 -5.30 -23.60
CA GLY A 459 14.99 -5.71 -24.11
C GLY A 459 16.12 -4.83 -23.58
N GLY A 460 15.92 -3.52 -23.51
CA GLY A 460 16.88 -2.58 -22.94
C GLY A 460 17.09 -2.77 -21.44
N GLY A 461 16.00 -2.92 -20.68
CA GLY A 461 16.05 -3.22 -19.24
C GLY A 461 16.75 -4.55 -18.95
N ALA A 462 16.42 -5.61 -19.70
CA ALA A 462 17.09 -6.90 -19.58
C ALA A 462 18.57 -6.83 -19.98
N ALA A 463 18.91 -6.12 -21.06
CA ALA A 463 20.29 -5.92 -21.48
C ALA A 463 21.11 -5.18 -20.42
N LEU A 464 20.54 -4.14 -19.78
CA LEU A 464 21.18 -3.42 -18.69
C LEU A 464 21.47 -4.32 -17.49
N PHE A 465 20.49 -5.14 -17.09
CA PHE A 465 20.66 -6.12 -16.02
C PHE A 465 21.76 -7.13 -16.35
N LEU A 466 21.70 -7.74 -17.54
CA LEU A 466 22.69 -8.73 -17.99
C LEU A 466 24.10 -8.14 -18.11
N ALA A 467 24.22 -6.91 -18.61
CA ALA A 467 25.49 -6.20 -18.67
C ALA A 467 26.06 -5.92 -17.28
N SER A 468 25.21 -5.50 -16.34
CA SER A 468 25.60 -5.24 -14.95
C SER A 468 26.03 -6.53 -14.25
N LEU A 469 25.30 -7.63 -14.46
CA LEU A 469 25.63 -8.95 -13.95
C LEU A 469 26.98 -9.44 -14.51
N ALA A 470 27.16 -9.39 -15.83
CA ALA A 470 28.39 -9.80 -16.48
C ALA A 470 29.60 -8.97 -16.00
N PHE A 471 29.42 -7.66 -15.87
CA PHE A 471 30.44 -6.76 -15.34
C PHE A 471 30.82 -7.10 -13.90
N MET A 472 29.82 -7.29 -13.03
CA MET A 472 30.05 -7.61 -11.62
C MET A 472 30.69 -8.99 -11.43
N LEU A 473 30.27 -9.99 -12.20
CA LEU A 473 30.89 -11.32 -12.19
C LEU A 473 32.34 -11.28 -12.68
N LEU A 474 32.62 -10.54 -13.75
CA LEU A 474 33.99 -10.35 -14.25
C LEU A 474 34.86 -9.65 -13.22
N ARG A 475 34.33 -8.63 -12.55
CA ARG A 475 35.04 -7.89 -11.51
C ARG A 475 35.30 -8.77 -10.29
N TRP A 476 34.31 -9.51 -9.83
CA TRP A 476 34.45 -10.48 -8.74
C TRP A 476 35.51 -11.53 -9.07
N TRP A 477 35.49 -12.07 -10.30
CA TRP A 477 36.46 -13.07 -10.73
C TRP A 477 37.90 -12.53 -10.75
N ARG A 478 38.10 -11.26 -11.13
CA ARG A 478 39.42 -10.62 -11.18
C ARG A 478 39.91 -10.05 -9.85
N GLN A 479 39.01 -9.51 -9.02
CA GLN A 479 39.36 -8.67 -7.88
C GLN A 479 38.72 -9.08 -6.55
N GLY A 480 37.63 -9.87 -6.57
CA GLY A 480 36.91 -10.29 -5.36
C GLY A 480 37.36 -11.63 -4.77
N ARG A 481 38.13 -12.44 -5.52
CA ARG A 481 38.66 -13.71 -5.01
C ARG A 481 39.87 -13.52 -4.11
N ASP A 482 39.85 -14.14 -2.94
CA ASP A 482 41.00 -14.23 -2.04
C ASP A 482 42.20 -14.87 -2.74
N VAL A 483 43.43 -14.45 -2.39
CA VAL A 483 44.65 -15.02 -2.97
C VAL A 483 44.81 -16.45 -2.43
N GLU A 484 44.43 -17.43 -3.23
CA GLU A 484 44.48 -18.84 -2.86
C GLU A 484 45.93 -19.32 -2.84
N ARG A 485 46.56 -19.35 -1.66
CA ARG A 485 47.80 -20.10 -1.43
C ARG A 485 47.42 -21.44 -0.81
N SER A 486 47.34 -22.46 -1.66
CA SER A 486 47.22 -23.87 -1.30
C SER A 486 48.43 -24.29 -0.45
N GLN A 487 48.39 -24.01 0.84
CA GLN A 487 48.91 -24.95 1.82
C GLN A 487 47.70 -25.78 2.22
N GLY A 488 47.76 -27.10 2.10
CA GLY A 488 46.68 -27.97 2.56
C GLY A 488 46.32 -27.64 4.02
N ASN A 489 45.11 -28.00 4.46
CA ASN A 489 44.65 -27.74 5.82
C ASN A 489 45.55 -28.50 6.82
N VAL A 490 46.67 -27.90 7.21
CA VAL A 490 47.58 -28.44 8.22
C VAL A 490 46.97 -28.08 9.56
N VAL A 491 46.70 -29.09 10.38
CA VAL A 491 46.22 -28.91 11.76
C VAL A 491 47.20 -28.00 12.50
N ARG A 492 46.70 -26.93 13.12
CA ARG A 492 47.49 -25.98 13.90
C ARG A 492 47.08 -26.10 15.37
N TYR A 493 48.05 -26.18 16.27
CA TYR A 493 47.80 -26.32 17.71
C TYR A 493 47.61 -24.98 18.42
N ASP A 494 48.16 -23.90 17.85
CA ASP A 494 48.12 -22.55 18.41
C ASP A 494 47.24 -21.62 17.55
N PRO A 495 46.60 -20.61 18.14
CA PRO A 495 45.90 -19.58 17.37
C PRO A 495 46.89 -18.82 16.46
N PRO A 496 46.42 -18.24 15.33
CA PRO A 496 47.28 -17.46 14.47
C PRO A 496 48.00 -16.33 15.23
N ALA A 497 49.29 -16.18 14.98
CA ALA A 497 50.16 -15.34 15.79
C ALA A 497 49.62 -13.90 15.94
N GLY A 498 49.43 -13.50 17.20
CA GLY A 498 49.00 -12.16 17.58
C GLY A 498 47.51 -11.87 17.38
N LEU A 499 46.68 -12.82 16.94
CA LEU A 499 45.23 -12.63 16.86
C LEU A 499 44.57 -12.99 18.18
N ARG A 500 43.80 -12.05 18.74
CA ARG A 500 42.88 -12.26 19.86
C ARG A 500 41.55 -12.83 19.36
N PRO A 501 40.67 -13.36 20.22
CA PRO A 501 39.43 -14.02 19.81
C PRO A 501 38.51 -13.16 18.93
N ALA A 502 38.28 -11.89 19.31
CA ALA A 502 37.48 -10.96 18.50
C ALA A 502 38.07 -10.69 17.11
N MET A 503 39.40 -10.51 17.04
CA MET A 503 40.09 -10.32 15.76
C MET A 503 40.03 -11.57 14.88
N LEU A 504 40.11 -12.76 15.50
CA LEU A 504 39.98 -14.05 14.81
C LEU A 504 38.56 -14.22 14.24
N ALA A 505 37.53 -13.93 15.04
CA ALA A 505 36.15 -13.96 14.60
C ALA A 505 35.87 -12.95 13.48
N MET A 506 36.44 -11.73 13.56
CA MET A 506 36.38 -10.73 12.50
C MET A 506 37.10 -11.21 11.23
N LEU A 507 38.26 -11.85 11.33
CA LEU A 507 38.96 -12.44 10.17
C LEU A 507 38.13 -13.55 9.51
N MET A 508 37.44 -14.37 10.31
CA MET A 508 36.58 -15.45 9.84
C MET A 508 35.30 -14.92 9.17
N ARG A 509 34.64 -13.92 9.77
CA ARG A 509 33.30 -13.45 9.38
C ARG A 509 33.28 -12.18 8.54
N GLU A 510 34.38 -11.43 8.48
CA GLU A 510 34.52 -10.12 7.80
C GLU A 510 33.54 -9.04 8.30
N LYS A 511 33.00 -9.23 9.50
CA LYS A 511 32.15 -8.25 10.19
C LYS A 511 32.26 -8.51 11.70
N PRO A 512 32.57 -7.50 12.52
CA PRO A 512 32.58 -7.67 13.96
C PRO A 512 31.13 -7.63 14.47
N ARG A 513 30.85 -8.37 15.54
CA ARG A 513 29.55 -8.48 16.20
C ARG A 513 29.67 -8.19 17.69
N VAL A 514 28.53 -7.94 18.34
CA VAL A 514 28.47 -7.75 19.80
C VAL A 514 29.00 -8.99 20.53
N GLU A 515 28.70 -10.19 20.01
CA GLU A 515 29.24 -11.49 20.46
C GLU A 515 30.78 -11.49 20.65
N ASP A 516 31.52 -10.76 19.81
CA ASP A 516 32.99 -10.69 19.85
C ASP A 516 33.51 -10.01 21.13
N ILE A 517 32.70 -9.12 21.71
CA ILE A 517 32.98 -8.45 22.98
C ILE A 517 32.91 -9.46 24.12
N SER A 518 31.90 -10.32 24.12
CA SER A 518 31.74 -11.40 25.10
C SER A 518 32.93 -12.35 25.08
N TYR A 519 33.42 -12.76 23.90
CA TYR A 519 34.64 -13.59 23.79
C TYR A 519 35.88 -12.87 24.34
N THR A 520 35.97 -11.56 24.11
CA THR A 520 37.07 -10.74 24.63
C THR A 520 37.01 -10.60 26.15
N ILE A 521 35.82 -10.45 26.75
CA ILE A 521 35.63 -10.41 28.21
C ILE A 521 36.13 -11.71 28.85
N ILE A 522 35.82 -12.87 28.23
CA ILE A 522 36.28 -14.18 28.72
C ILE A 522 37.81 -14.29 28.58
N ASP A 523 38.38 -13.88 27.46
CA ASP A 523 39.84 -13.86 27.25
C ASP A 523 40.56 -12.93 28.24
N LEU A 524 39.97 -11.78 28.57
CA LEU A 524 40.47 -10.87 29.61
C LEU A 524 40.38 -11.51 31.01
N ALA A 525 39.35 -12.32 31.27
CA ALA A 525 39.23 -13.08 32.51
C ALA A 525 40.33 -14.16 32.62
N CYS A 526 40.56 -14.93 31.55
CA CYS A 526 41.64 -15.92 31.48
C CYS A 526 43.03 -15.28 31.64
N ARG A 527 43.22 -14.05 31.15
CA ARG A 527 44.43 -13.24 31.35
C ARG A 527 44.51 -12.54 32.72
N GLY A 528 43.55 -12.79 33.61
CA GLY A 528 43.55 -12.28 34.98
C GLY A 528 43.21 -10.80 35.14
N LYS A 529 42.63 -10.16 34.11
CA LYS A 529 42.23 -8.74 34.15
C LYS A 529 40.94 -8.51 34.92
N LEU A 530 40.03 -9.48 34.85
CA LEU A 530 38.75 -9.48 35.57
C LEU A 530 38.40 -10.90 36.05
N SER A 531 37.39 -10.99 36.88
CA SER A 531 36.73 -12.25 37.25
C SER A 531 35.23 -12.18 37.01
N ILE A 532 34.65 -13.33 36.67
CA ILE A 532 33.24 -13.52 36.36
C ILE A 532 32.62 -14.28 37.53
N VAL A 533 31.50 -13.77 38.03
CA VAL A 533 30.75 -14.33 39.14
C VAL A 533 29.33 -14.63 38.69
N GLU A 534 28.93 -15.89 38.75
CA GLU A 534 27.57 -16.35 38.52
C GLU A 534 26.73 -16.09 39.78
N LYS A 535 25.58 -15.42 39.61
CA LYS A 535 24.63 -15.11 40.68
C LYS A 535 23.28 -15.76 40.37
N GLU A 536 22.62 -16.34 41.37
CA GLU A 536 21.24 -16.80 41.24
C GLU A 536 20.31 -15.58 41.10
N GLY A 537 19.51 -15.51 40.03
CA GLY A 537 18.53 -14.46 39.85
C GLY A 537 17.24 -14.77 40.60
N GLY A 538 16.74 -13.81 41.37
CA GLY A 538 15.43 -13.91 42.04
C GLY A 538 14.27 -13.70 41.06
N GLY A 539 13.29 -14.62 41.07
CA GLY A 539 12.04 -14.53 40.32
C GLY A 539 11.42 -15.90 40.00
N PHE A 540 10.17 -15.93 39.50
CA PHE A 540 9.40 -17.16 39.19
C PHE A 540 10.03 -18.04 38.09
N LEU A 541 11.01 -17.50 37.36
CA LEU A 541 11.88 -18.19 36.42
C LEU A 541 13.31 -17.96 36.92
N ASN A 542 13.94 -18.95 37.55
CA ASN A 542 15.33 -18.90 38.04
C ASN A 542 16.29 -18.56 36.88
N LYS A 543 16.49 -17.27 36.58
CA LYS A 543 17.42 -16.80 35.56
C LYS A 543 18.79 -16.62 36.20
N VAL A 544 19.81 -17.24 35.62
CA VAL A 544 21.21 -17.04 36.02
C VAL A 544 21.64 -15.64 35.59
N LYS A 545 22.27 -14.88 36.50
CA LYS A 545 22.84 -13.55 36.25
C LYS A 545 24.35 -13.59 36.37
N PHE A 546 25.04 -12.66 35.70
CA PHE A 546 26.49 -12.55 35.77
C PHE A 546 26.93 -11.19 36.33
N GLY A 547 27.98 -11.21 37.15
CA GLY A 547 28.67 -10.03 37.64
C GLY A 547 30.16 -10.09 37.32
N PHE A 548 30.77 -8.93 37.15
CA PHE A 548 32.16 -8.75 36.76
C PHE A 548 32.91 -8.00 37.86
N LYS A 549 34.09 -8.51 38.23
CA LYS A 549 34.98 -7.87 39.22
C LYS A 549 36.34 -7.61 38.61
N ARG A 550 36.79 -6.37 38.63
CA ARG A 550 38.12 -5.98 38.14
C ARG A 550 39.20 -6.54 39.07
N ARG A 551 40.24 -7.13 38.50
CA ARG A 551 41.38 -7.70 39.26
C ARG A 551 42.60 -6.81 39.25
N THR A 552 42.84 -6.14 38.12
CA THR A 552 43.98 -5.23 37.96
C THR A 552 43.58 -4.04 37.10
N ARG A 553 44.25 -2.91 37.32
CA ARG A 553 44.19 -1.71 36.47
C ARG A 553 45.39 -1.61 35.53
N ASP A 554 46.30 -2.58 35.57
CA ASP A 554 47.42 -2.66 34.63
C ASP A 554 46.91 -3.03 33.22
N GLY A 555 47.02 -2.07 32.31
CA GLY A 555 46.63 -2.16 30.92
C GLY A 555 47.78 -2.11 29.93
N SER A 556 49.01 -2.41 30.36
CA SER A 556 50.21 -2.37 29.51
C SER A 556 50.19 -3.38 28.35
N ASP A 557 49.50 -4.51 28.51
CA ASP A 557 49.37 -5.61 27.54
C ASP A 557 48.02 -5.59 26.77
N LEU A 558 47.19 -4.58 26.99
CA LEU A 558 45.85 -4.46 26.40
C LEU A 558 45.86 -3.73 25.05
N LEU A 559 45.13 -4.27 24.10
CA LEU A 559 44.85 -3.59 22.82
C LEU A 559 43.88 -2.42 23.03
N PRO A 560 43.85 -1.42 22.12
CA PRO A 560 42.98 -0.25 22.22
C PRO A 560 41.50 -0.60 22.44
N TYR A 561 40.94 -1.55 21.68
CA TYR A 561 39.54 -1.96 21.86
C TYR A 561 39.31 -2.73 23.16
N GLU A 562 40.31 -3.45 23.69
CA GLU A 562 40.21 -4.15 24.98
C GLU A 562 40.14 -3.16 26.14
N LYS A 563 40.85 -2.03 26.04
CA LYS A 563 40.76 -0.92 27.00
C LYS A 563 39.36 -0.32 26.99
N LEU A 564 38.80 -0.04 25.80
CA LEU A 564 37.43 0.46 25.66
C LEU A 564 36.39 -0.49 26.28
N ILE A 565 36.58 -1.81 26.13
CA ILE A 565 35.71 -2.80 26.77
C ILE A 565 35.82 -2.71 28.29
N LEU A 566 37.02 -2.69 28.87
CA LEU A 566 37.20 -2.60 30.32
C LEU A 566 36.74 -1.26 30.91
N ASP A 567 36.95 -0.16 30.20
CA ASP A 567 36.53 1.17 30.62
C ASP A 567 35.00 1.27 30.60
N GLY A 568 34.34 0.76 29.55
CA GLY A 568 32.88 0.70 29.49
C GLY A 568 32.27 -0.29 30.48
N LEU A 569 32.92 -1.43 30.74
CA LEU A 569 32.43 -2.47 31.67
C LEU A 569 32.48 -1.99 33.12
N PHE A 570 33.47 -1.20 33.48
CA PHE A 570 33.74 -0.77 34.86
C PHE A 570 33.59 0.75 35.06
N GLU A 571 32.77 1.40 34.23
CA GLU A 571 32.51 2.84 34.30
C GLU A 571 31.93 3.25 35.67
N LYS A 572 31.07 2.40 36.25
CA LYS A 572 30.36 2.65 37.52
C LYS A 572 31.11 2.16 38.77
N GLY A 573 32.23 1.45 38.62
CA GLY A 573 32.98 0.88 39.74
C GLY A 573 33.79 -0.36 39.36
N ASP A 574 34.56 -0.90 40.31
CA ASP A 574 35.39 -2.09 40.10
C ASP A 574 34.59 -3.42 40.23
N GLU A 575 33.33 -3.36 40.62
CA GLU A 575 32.38 -4.48 40.63
C GLU A 575 31.08 -4.01 39.97
N VAL A 576 30.66 -4.72 38.93
CA VAL A 576 29.54 -4.33 38.06
C VAL A 576 28.70 -5.55 37.75
N ASP A 577 27.38 -5.44 37.90
CA ASP A 577 26.45 -6.50 37.53
C ASP A 577 25.94 -6.31 36.10
N GLU A 578 25.45 -7.40 35.49
CA GLU A 578 24.86 -7.34 34.14
C GLU A 578 23.78 -6.24 34.02
N ASP A 579 22.95 -6.06 35.05
CA ASP A 579 21.90 -5.03 35.05
C ASP A 579 22.44 -3.59 34.97
N ASP A 580 23.66 -3.34 35.46
CA ASP A 580 24.31 -2.02 35.44
C ASP A 580 24.79 -1.61 34.04
N LEU A 581 25.03 -2.60 33.18
CA LEU A 581 25.47 -2.44 31.79
C LEU A 581 24.32 -2.15 30.85
N ARG A 582 23.10 -2.50 31.28
CA ARG A 582 21.88 -2.24 30.52
C ARG A 582 21.71 -0.74 30.32
N TYR A 583 21.43 -0.33 29.07
CA TYR A 583 21.23 1.07 28.70
C TYR A 583 22.41 2.03 28.88
N SER A 584 23.61 1.56 29.23
CA SER A 584 24.80 2.40 29.39
C SER A 584 25.88 1.98 28.40
N PHE A 585 26.16 0.68 28.31
CA PHE A 585 27.26 0.14 27.52
C PHE A 585 27.08 0.31 26.00
N TYR A 586 25.84 0.42 25.51
CA TYR A 586 25.55 0.53 24.07
C TYR A 586 26.25 1.74 23.41
N THR A 587 26.53 2.79 24.17
CA THR A 587 27.22 4.00 23.71
C THR A 587 28.68 3.72 23.30
N ASN A 588 29.32 2.73 23.93
CA ASN A 588 30.71 2.34 23.65
C ASN A 588 30.80 1.31 22.51
N LEU A 589 29.69 0.66 22.13
CA LEU A 589 29.68 -0.41 21.12
C LEU A 589 30.27 0.03 19.76
N PRO A 590 29.89 1.18 19.17
CA PRO A 590 30.44 1.59 17.87
C PRO A 590 31.96 1.69 17.91
N ALA A 591 32.52 2.35 18.93
CA ALA A 591 33.96 2.54 19.09
C ALA A 591 34.70 1.22 19.33
N ILE A 592 34.12 0.29 20.08
CA ILE A 592 34.72 -1.05 20.31
C ILE A 592 34.73 -1.86 19.00
N LEU A 593 33.61 -1.92 18.28
CA LEU A 593 33.51 -2.68 17.03
C LEU A 593 34.38 -2.09 15.91
N GLU A 594 34.51 -0.77 15.87
CA GLU A 594 35.46 -0.06 15.01
C GLU A 594 36.91 -0.39 15.41
N GLY A 595 37.24 -0.30 16.70
CA GLY A 595 38.57 -0.65 17.20
C GLY A 595 39.00 -2.11 16.92
N ILE A 596 38.07 -3.07 16.95
CA ILE A 596 38.34 -4.45 16.51
C ILE A 596 38.69 -4.48 15.00
N SER A 597 37.97 -3.71 14.20
CA SER A 597 38.21 -3.62 12.76
C SER A 597 39.54 -2.94 12.47
N ASP A 598 39.85 -1.84 13.15
CA ASP A 598 41.09 -1.08 13.02
C ASP A 598 42.32 -1.93 13.32
N GLU A 599 42.30 -2.74 14.38
CA GLU A 599 43.41 -3.65 14.71
C GLU A 599 43.63 -4.71 13.62
N VAL A 600 42.55 -5.26 13.07
CA VAL A 600 42.62 -6.24 11.97
C VAL A 600 43.15 -5.58 10.68
N MET A 601 42.75 -4.34 10.41
CA MET A 601 43.22 -3.55 9.27
C MET A 601 44.67 -3.09 9.42
N ALA A 602 45.08 -2.66 10.62
CA ALA A 602 46.45 -2.23 10.93
C ALA A 602 47.46 -3.37 10.73
N ARG A 603 47.02 -4.62 10.95
CA ARG A 603 47.78 -5.84 10.66
C ARG A 603 47.80 -6.23 9.18
N GLY A 604 47.16 -5.44 8.31
CA GLY A 604 47.15 -5.65 6.87
C GLY A 604 46.43 -6.92 6.43
N LEU A 605 45.48 -7.46 7.21
CA LEU A 605 44.83 -8.73 6.91
C LEU A 605 43.76 -8.62 5.80
N PHE A 606 43.26 -7.42 5.52
CA PHE A 606 42.37 -7.13 4.40
C PHE A 606 42.98 -6.06 3.49
N LEU A 607 42.71 -6.13 2.18
CA LEU A 607 43.18 -5.13 1.21
C LEU A 607 42.42 -3.81 1.29
N GLY A 608 41.22 -3.83 1.86
CA GLY A 608 40.37 -2.68 2.12
C GLY A 608 39.36 -3.06 3.17
N GLU A 609 38.84 -2.06 3.90
CA GLU A 609 37.92 -2.32 4.99
C GLU A 609 36.63 -2.98 4.47
N PRO A 610 36.24 -4.17 4.94
CA PRO A 610 35.09 -4.90 4.41
C PRO A 610 33.78 -4.12 4.45
N ARG A 611 33.58 -3.29 5.48
CA ARG A 611 32.40 -2.42 5.60
C ARG A 611 32.36 -1.34 4.53
N SER A 612 33.47 -0.61 4.36
CA SER A 612 33.63 0.44 3.34
C SER A 612 33.50 -0.11 1.92
N VAL A 613 34.06 -1.29 1.64
CA VAL A 613 33.92 -1.94 0.33
C VAL A 613 32.45 -2.27 0.05
N ARG A 614 31.73 -2.90 1.00
CA ARG A 614 30.31 -3.23 0.83
C ARG A 614 29.44 -1.98 0.69
N SER A 615 29.68 -0.95 1.50
CA SER A 615 28.92 0.31 1.43
C SER A 615 29.13 1.04 0.11
N ALA A 616 30.35 1.02 -0.45
CA ALA A 616 30.62 1.59 -1.77
C ALA A 616 29.80 0.91 -2.88
N TYR A 617 29.66 -0.43 -2.85
CA TYR A 617 28.82 -1.16 -3.82
C TYR A 617 27.33 -0.92 -3.59
N ASN A 618 26.88 -0.82 -2.33
CA ASN A 618 25.49 -0.46 -2.02
C ASN A 618 25.16 0.94 -2.55
N TRP A 619 26.04 1.92 -2.36
CA TRP A 619 25.89 3.27 -2.92
C TRP A 619 25.94 3.29 -4.44
N ALA A 620 26.84 2.53 -5.07
CA ALA A 620 26.88 2.40 -6.51
C ALA A 620 25.59 1.78 -7.08
N GLY A 621 25.04 0.76 -6.40
CA GLY A 621 23.75 0.16 -6.75
C GLY A 621 22.58 1.12 -6.59
N ALA A 622 22.54 1.88 -5.48
CA ALA A 622 21.52 2.89 -5.24
C ALA A 622 21.57 4.03 -6.28
N LEU A 623 22.77 4.49 -6.63
CA LEU A 623 22.97 5.52 -7.66
C LEU A 623 22.57 5.03 -9.05
N LEU A 624 22.72 3.74 -9.34
CA LEU A 624 22.27 3.15 -10.60
C LEU A 624 20.75 2.99 -10.66
N ALA A 625 20.09 2.73 -9.52
CA ALA A 625 18.66 2.47 -9.46
C ALA A 625 17.80 3.73 -9.30
N LEU A 626 18.11 4.58 -8.31
CA LEU A 626 17.17 5.60 -7.82
C LEU A 626 17.06 6.84 -8.73
N PRO A 627 18.15 7.53 -9.13
CA PRO A 627 18.04 8.71 -9.98
C PRO A 627 17.32 8.48 -11.32
N PRO A 628 17.61 7.43 -12.12
CA PRO A 628 16.90 7.20 -13.37
C PRO A 628 15.44 6.79 -13.14
N THR A 629 15.14 6.07 -12.06
CA THR A 629 13.76 5.75 -11.68
C THR A 629 12.96 7.00 -11.37
N VAL A 630 13.50 7.89 -10.53
CA VAL A 630 12.87 9.18 -10.21
C VAL A 630 12.68 10.03 -11.47
N ALA A 631 13.67 10.07 -12.36
CA ALA A 631 13.57 10.81 -13.62
C ALA A 631 12.44 10.28 -14.52
N VAL A 632 12.29 8.96 -14.66
CA VAL A 632 11.20 8.35 -15.46
C VAL A 632 9.84 8.65 -14.82
N ILE A 633 9.73 8.55 -13.50
CA ILE A 633 8.48 8.86 -12.78
C ILE A 633 8.10 10.34 -12.96
N LEU A 634 9.04 11.28 -12.81
CA LEU A 634 8.79 12.70 -13.03
C LEU A 634 8.37 12.98 -14.48
N LEU A 635 9.00 12.33 -15.45
CA LEU A 635 8.63 12.46 -16.86
C LEU A 635 7.24 11.89 -17.16
N TYR A 636 6.78 10.85 -16.44
CA TYR A 636 5.44 10.28 -16.61
C TYR A 636 4.32 11.26 -16.23
N PHE A 637 4.55 12.09 -15.22
CA PHE A 637 3.58 13.13 -14.85
C PHE A 637 3.48 14.24 -15.90
N ILE A 638 4.52 14.44 -16.72
CA ILE A 638 4.57 15.48 -17.76
C ILE A 638 4.16 14.93 -19.14
N PHE A 639 4.51 13.69 -19.45
CA PHE A 639 4.34 13.06 -20.76
C PHE A 639 3.67 11.69 -20.65
N ASP A 640 2.81 11.33 -21.60
CA ASP A 640 2.32 9.95 -21.74
C ASP A 640 3.44 9.04 -22.26
N LEU A 641 4.13 8.38 -21.33
CA LEU A 641 5.31 7.56 -21.60
C LEU A 641 4.98 6.13 -22.06
N GLY A 642 3.71 5.70 -22.04
CA GLY A 642 3.31 4.34 -22.41
C GLY A 642 4.19 3.25 -21.77
N TRP A 643 4.77 2.36 -22.59
CA TRP A 643 5.63 1.27 -22.12
C TRP A 643 6.88 1.71 -21.35
N PHE A 644 7.37 2.94 -21.52
CA PHE A 644 8.59 3.40 -20.85
C PHE A 644 8.45 3.47 -19.32
N ILE A 645 7.23 3.43 -18.79
CA ILE A 645 6.98 3.33 -17.35
C ILE A 645 7.58 2.07 -16.71
N TYR A 646 7.89 1.03 -17.51
CA TYR A 646 8.51 -0.21 -17.04
C TYR A 646 10.05 -0.18 -17.03
N LEU A 647 10.70 0.84 -17.60
CA LEU A 647 12.17 0.97 -17.55
C LEU A 647 12.77 0.97 -16.12
N PRO A 648 12.14 1.59 -15.10
CA PRO A 648 12.63 1.55 -13.72
C PRO A 648 12.90 0.14 -13.20
N ALA A 649 12.12 -0.86 -13.61
CA ALA A 649 12.34 -2.24 -13.21
C ALA A 649 13.74 -2.75 -13.61
N GLY A 650 14.21 -2.37 -14.80
CA GLY A 650 15.56 -2.70 -15.27
C GLY A 650 16.67 -2.02 -14.45
N PHE A 651 16.51 -0.73 -14.13
CA PHE A 651 17.47 0.01 -13.30
C PHE A 651 17.53 -0.53 -11.87
N ILE A 652 16.38 -0.83 -11.26
CA ILE A 652 16.29 -1.42 -9.93
C ILE A 652 16.95 -2.81 -9.92
N ALA A 653 16.63 -3.67 -10.89
CA ALA A 653 17.23 -4.99 -10.98
C ALA A 653 18.76 -4.92 -11.13
N ALA A 654 19.26 -4.01 -11.96
CA ALA A 654 20.69 -3.77 -12.13
C ALA A 654 21.35 -3.27 -10.83
N GLY A 655 20.73 -2.32 -10.13
CA GLY A 655 21.22 -1.80 -8.84
C GLY A 655 21.26 -2.87 -7.74
N VAL A 656 20.21 -3.68 -7.63
CA VAL A 656 20.15 -4.83 -6.69
C VAL A 656 21.23 -5.85 -7.02
N CYS A 657 21.47 -6.14 -8.30
CA CYS A 657 22.55 -7.03 -8.73
C CYS A 657 23.92 -6.54 -8.25
N VAL A 658 24.20 -5.24 -8.40
CA VAL A 658 25.44 -4.63 -7.94
C VAL A 658 25.58 -4.74 -6.41
N ALA A 659 24.53 -4.41 -5.65
CA ALA A 659 24.55 -4.53 -4.19
C ALA A 659 24.76 -5.99 -3.72
N ALA A 660 24.03 -6.93 -4.31
CA ALA A 660 24.08 -8.35 -3.96
C ALA A 660 25.47 -8.97 -4.18
N ILE A 661 26.09 -8.73 -5.34
CA ILE A 661 27.45 -9.23 -5.62
C ILE A 661 28.48 -8.44 -4.80
N GLY A 662 28.23 -7.16 -4.53
CA GLY A 662 29.05 -6.30 -3.68
C GLY A 662 29.31 -6.84 -2.27
N VAL A 663 28.38 -7.64 -1.72
CA VAL A 663 28.56 -8.32 -0.41
C VAL A 663 29.80 -9.22 -0.38
N PHE A 664 30.14 -9.83 -1.52
CA PHE A 664 31.24 -10.78 -1.69
C PHE A 664 32.53 -10.16 -2.24
N MET A 665 32.56 -8.84 -2.42
CA MET A 665 33.74 -8.13 -2.94
C MET A 665 34.86 -7.84 -1.92
N PRO A 666 34.63 -7.76 -0.59
CA PRO A 666 35.73 -7.64 0.37
C PRO A 666 36.74 -8.78 0.22
N ARG A 667 38.02 -8.41 0.18
CA ARG A 667 39.12 -9.33 -0.11
C ARG A 667 40.17 -9.32 0.98
N ARG A 668 40.55 -10.52 1.43
CA ARG A 668 41.68 -10.72 2.34
C ARG A 668 43.00 -10.46 1.61
N SER A 669 43.97 -9.89 2.32
CA SER A 669 45.34 -9.77 1.81
C SER A 669 46.02 -11.14 1.74
N ALA A 670 47.20 -11.22 1.15
CA ALA A 670 47.96 -12.47 1.14
C ALA A 670 48.31 -12.98 2.55
N GLU A 671 48.49 -12.08 3.51
CA GLU A 671 48.74 -12.41 4.92
C GLU A 671 47.44 -12.79 5.63
N GLY A 672 46.35 -12.07 5.38
CA GLY A 672 45.03 -12.42 5.91
C GLY A 672 44.52 -13.76 5.40
N SER A 673 44.75 -14.11 4.13
CA SER A 673 44.42 -15.44 3.60
C SER A 673 45.23 -16.54 4.28
N ARG A 674 46.50 -16.30 4.65
CA ARG A 674 47.31 -17.26 5.42
C ARG A 674 46.78 -17.41 6.84
N ALA A 675 46.56 -16.29 7.54
CA ALA A 675 46.01 -16.30 8.89
C ALA A 675 44.62 -16.95 8.94
N TYR A 676 43.81 -16.81 7.88
CA TYR A 676 42.52 -17.47 7.74
C TYR A 676 42.66 -18.99 7.57
N GLN A 677 43.65 -19.47 6.83
CA GLN A 677 43.94 -20.91 6.72
C GLN A 677 44.49 -21.47 8.04
N ASP A 678 45.38 -20.74 8.71
CA ASP A 678 45.87 -21.14 10.04
C ASP A 678 44.72 -21.17 11.06
N ALA A 679 43.77 -20.23 10.98
CA ALA A 679 42.54 -20.23 11.79
C ALA A 679 41.65 -21.45 11.51
N LEU A 680 41.52 -21.87 10.25
CA LEU A 680 40.79 -23.08 9.88
C LEU A 680 41.49 -24.36 10.39
N GLY A 681 42.82 -24.44 10.28
CA GLY A 681 43.61 -25.54 10.84
C GLY A 681 43.54 -25.59 12.36
N TYR A 682 43.46 -24.43 13.02
CA TYR A 682 43.26 -24.33 14.46
C TYR A 682 41.83 -24.70 14.88
N LYS A 683 40.82 -24.30 14.10
CA LYS A 683 39.43 -24.75 14.29
C LYS A 683 39.32 -26.27 14.20
N GLU A 684 39.97 -26.87 13.22
CA GLU A 684 40.02 -28.33 13.03
C GLU A 684 40.69 -29.02 14.23
N PHE A 685 41.78 -28.45 14.76
CA PHE A 685 42.40 -28.95 15.98
C PHE A 685 41.40 -28.94 17.16
N LEU A 686 40.75 -27.79 17.41
CA LEU A 686 39.80 -27.65 18.51
C LEU A 686 38.60 -28.62 18.37
N SER A 687 38.11 -28.86 17.14
CA SER A 687 37.04 -29.83 16.88
C SER A 687 37.50 -31.28 16.98
N THR A 688 38.69 -31.62 16.50
CA THR A 688 39.09 -33.02 16.19
C THR A 688 40.15 -33.60 17.12
N ALA A 689 40.83 -32.80 17.95
CA ALA A 689 41.86 -33.26 18.91
C ALA A 689 41.51 -34.57 19.63
N GLU A 690 42.38 -35.58 19.48
CA GLU A 690 42.21 -36.93 20.04
C GLU A 690 42.68 -37.02 21.51
N ARG A 691 42.20 -38.04 22.24
CA ARG A 691 42.46 -38.27 23.67
C ARG A 691 43.95 -38.37 24.04
N GLN A 692 44.83 -38.75 23.10
CA GLN A 692 46.28 -38.84 23.31
C GLN A 692 46.98 -37.47 23.22
N GLU A 693 46.49 -36.53 22.40
CA GLU A 693 47.01 -35.16 22.34
C GLU A 693 46.58 -34.35 23.59
N LEU A 694 45.41 -34.66 24.13
CA LEU A 694 44.86 -34.06 25.35
C LEU A 694 45.61 -34.47 26.63
N ALA A 695 46.36 -35.57 26.63
CA ALA A 695 47.09 -36.08 27.80
C ALA A 695 48.24 -35.16 28.26
N TYR A 696 48.72 -34.28 27.38
CA TYR A 696 49.79 -33.31 27.67
C TYR A 696 49.26 -31.89 27.91
N MET A 697 47.95 -31.66 27.81
CA MET A 697 47.35 -30.33 27.99
C MET A 697 46.98 -30.10 29.44
N THR A 698 47.47 -28.98 29.99
CA THR A 698 47.14 -28.56 31.35
C THR A 698 45.80 -27.81 31.40
N PRO A 699 45.16 -27.72 32.58
CA PRO A 699 43.99 -26.87 32.80
C PRO A 699 44.12 -25.43 32.28
N GLU A 700 45.32 -24.87 32.30
CA GLU A 700 45.62 -23.52 31.81
C GLU A 700 45.48 -23.45 30.28
N ASN A 701 45.95 -24.47 29.54
CA ASN A 701 45.81 -24.53 28.09
C ASN A 701 44.34 -24.66 27.67
N PHE A 702 43.52 -25.39 28.45
CA PHE A 702 42.08 -25.44 28.22
C PHE A 702 41.44 -24.05 28.33
N GLN A 703 41.74 -23.33 29.41
CA GLN A 703 41.21 -21.99 29.68
C GLN A 703 41.65 -20.99 28.60
N ALA A 704 42.92 -21.01 28.21
CA ALA A 704 43.46 -20.11 27.19
C ALA A 704 42.80 -20.29 25.81
N ASN A 705 42.41 -21.53 25.47
CA ASN A 705 41.82 -21.85 24.16
C ASN A 705 40.30 -21.71 24.12
N LEU A 706 39.62 -21.65 25.27
CA LEU A 706 38.16 -21.58 25.34
C LEU A 706 37.55 -20.34 24.64
N PRO A 707 38.05 -19.10 24.85
CA PRO A 707 37.55 -17.93 24.13
C PRO A 707 37.70 -18.04 22.61
N TYR A 708 38.77 -18.70 22.14
CA TYR A 708 38.99 -18.92 20.72
C TYR A 708 38.06 -20.00 20.15
N ALA A 709 37.78 -21.06 20.92
CA ALA A 709 36.81 -22.07 20.55
C ALA A 709 35.42 -21.46 20.38
N MET A 710 35.02 -20.54 21.28
CA MET A 710 33.76 -19.78 21.16
C MET A 710 33.75 -18.87 19.93
N ALA A 711 34.83 -18.12 19.69
CA ALA A 711 34.98 -17.26 18.51
C ALA A 711 34.90 -18.05 17.18
N LEU A 712 35.26 -19.34 17.19
CA LEU A 712 35.21 -20.25 16.04
C LEU A 712 33.94 -21.12 15.99
N GLY A 713 33.11 -21.10 17.03
CA GLY A 713 31.88 -21.88 17.18
C GLY A 713 32.11 -23.38 17.36
N VAL A 714 33.12 -23.77 18.15
CA VAL A 714 33.51 -25.17 18.44
C VAL A 714 33.72 -25.43 19.95
N GLU A 715 33.21 -24.56 20.81
CA GLU A 715 33.37 -24.59 22.27
C GLU A 715 32.78 -25.84 22.92
N GLU A 716 31.64 -26.35 22.44
CA GLU A 716 31.04 -27.59 22.98
C GLU A 716 31.93 -28.81 22.71
N SER A 717 32.45 -28.90 21.48
CA SER A 717 33.37 -29.96 21.05
C SER A 717 34.70 -29.89 21.83
N TRP A 718 35.17 -28.67 22.09
CA TRP A 718 36.37 -28.43 22.89
C TRP A 718 36.17 -28.79 24.37
N ALA A 719 35.09 -28.31 24.99
CA ALA A 719 34.80 -28.55 26.40
C ALA A 719 34.45 -30.02 26.72
N GLY A 720 33.76 -30.70 25.79
CA GLY A 720 33.44 -32.12 25.91
C GLY A 720 34.66 -33.00 26.14
N LYS A 721 35.81 -32.63 25.55
CA LYS A 721 37.08 -33.34 25.69
C LYS A 721 37.68 -33.26 27.09
N PHE A 722 37.42 -32.17 27.81
CA PHE A 722 37.95 -31.92 29.16
C PHE A 722 36.95 -32.25 30.28
N LYS A 723 35.76 -32.77 29.95
CA LYS A 723 34.68 -33.09 30.92
C LYS A 723 35.14 -33.92 32.13
N GLN A 724 36.07 -34.85 31.92
CA GLN A 724 36.59 -35.75 32.96
C GLN A 724 37.95 -35.34 33.52
N ILE A 725 38.60 -34.34 32.92
CA ILE A 725 39.97 -33.91 33.25
C ILE A 725 39.93 -32.64 34.11
N TYR A 726 38.98 -31.75 33.82
CA TYR A 726 38.88 -30.45 34.46
C TYR A 726 37.60 -30.36 35.30
N MET A 727 37.77 -30.59 36.60
CA MET A 727 36.70 -30.72 37.61
C MET A 727 36.71 -29.61 38.67
N GLU A 728 37.70 -28.71 38.63
CA GLU A 728 37.81 -27.59 39.56
C GLU A 728 37.62 -26.26 38.82
N PRO A 729 36.83 -25.31 39.37
CA PRO A 729 36.60 -24.02 38.75
C PRO A 729 37.89 -23.18 38.71
N PRO A 730 38.13 -22.42 37.63
CA PRO A 730 39.30 -21.54 37.57
C PRO A 730 39.17 -20.38 38.53
N ASP A 731 40.30 -19.84 38.99
CA ASP A 731 40.30 -18.73 39.95
C ASP A 731 39.49 -17.52 39.49
N TRP A 732 39.47 -17.23 38.18
CA TRP A 732 38.75 -16.11 37.59
C TRP A 732 37.24 -16.33 37.42
N TYR A 733 36.73 -17.55 37.68
CA TYR A 733 35.32 -17.89 37.56
C TYR A 733 34.76 -18.40 38.90
N ARG A 734 33.63 -17.85 39.34
CA ARG A 734 32.88 -18.39 40.49
C ARG A 734 31.47 -18.78 40.06
N GLY A 735 31.19 -20.08 40.05
CA GLY A 735 29.88 -20.65 39.70
C GLY A 735 29.03 -21.02 40.93
N GLY A 736 27.72 -21.18 40.73
CA GLY A 736 26.76 -21.53 41.79
C GLY A 736 26.56 -23.04 42.03
N SER A 737 27.05 -23.90 41.12
CA SER A 737 26.81 -25.35 41.17
C SER A 737 27.82 -26.12 42.04
N ALA A 738 27.33 -27.13 42.77
CA ALA A 738 28.15 -28.06 43.56
C ALA A 738 28.94 -29.09 42.72
N SER A 739 28.66 -29.22 41.41
CA SER A 739 29.30 -30.18 40.50
C SER A 739 29.89 -29.50 39.25
N PHE A 740 31.04 -28.85 39.42
CA PHE A 740 31.77 -28.20 38.34
C PHE A 740 32.45 -29.20 37.39
N ASN A 741 32.46 -28.90 36.08
CA ASN A 741 33.33 -29.51 35.08
C ASN A 741 33.52 -28.59 33.85
N ALA A 742 34.44 -28.94 32.94
CA ALA A 742 34.70 -28.17 31.71
C ALA A 742 33.46 -27.85 30.85
N VAL A 743 32.52 -28.79 30.74
CA VAL A 743 31.30 -28.61 29.94
C VAL A 743 30.36 -27.61 30.60
N TYR A 744 30.23 -27.67 31.93
CA TYR A 744 29.46 -26.68 32.69
C TYR A 744 30.04 -25.27 32.53
N LEU A 745 31.37 -25.13 32.59
CA LEU A 745 32.02 -23.83 32.36
C LEU A 745 31.70 -23.30 30.96
N ALA A 746 31.88 -24.11 29.92
CA ALA A 746 31.59 -23.70 28.54
C ALA A 746 30.12 -23.33 28.32
N SER A 747 29.18 -24.11 28.88
CA SER A 747 27.76 -23.80 28.80
C SER A 747 27.42 -22.50 29.54
N SER A 748 27.95 -22.30 30.75
CA SER A 748 27.68 -21.09 31.53
C SER A 748 28.22 -19.83 30.84
N LEU A 749 29.42 -19.90 30.26
CA LEU A 749 29.99 -18.80 29.50
C LEU A 749 29.27 -18.53 28.18
N SER A 750 28.74 -19.57 27.52
CA SER A 750 27.87 -19.40 26.35
C SER A 750 26.55 -18.71 26.73
N HIS A 751 25.94 -19.11 27.85
CA HIS A 751 24.77 -18.40 28.40
C HIS A 751 25.09 -16.95 28.76
N MET A 752 26.25 -16.68 29.38
CA MET A 752 26.72 -15.32 29.66
C MET A 752 26.87 -14.51 28.38
N ALA A 753 27.51 -15.06 27.35
CA ALA A 753 27.70 -14.37 26.07
C ALA A 753 26.36 -14.01 25.43
N GLY A 754 25.40 -14.95 25.39
CA GLY A 754 24.06 -14.69 24.88
C GLY A 754 23.28 -13.64 25.67
N ASN A 755 23.38 -13.66 27.01
CA ASN A 755 22.76 -12.64 27.87
C ASN A 755 23.38 -11.25 27.64
N LEU A 756 24.72 -11.17 27.63
CA LEU A 756 25.46 -9.93 27.37
C LEU A 756 25.16 -9.36 25.99
N ASP A 757 24.98 -10.18 24.96
CA ASP A 757 24.68 -9.69 23.62
C ASP A 757 23.39 -8.86 23.57
N HIS A 758 22.38 -9.27 24.34
CA HIS A 758 21.14 -8.51 24.50
C HIS A 758 21.31 -7.30 25.43
N THR A 759 22.01 -7.47 26.54
CA THR A 759 22.17 -6.42 27.56
C THR A 759 23.06 -5.27 27.07
N LEU A 760 24.20 -5.57 26.47
CA LEU A 760 25.15 -4.57 25.95
C LEU A 760 24.58 -3.78 24.77
N ALA A 761 23.73 -4.39 23.95
CA ALA A 761 23.07 -3.75 22.82
C ALA A 761 21.79 -2.98 23.20
N SER A 762 21.33 -3.09 24.45
CA SER A 762 20.10 -2.44 24.89
C SER A 762 20.28 -0.92 24.98
N SER A 763 19.48 -0.18 24.20
CA SER A 763 19.33 1.27 24.31
C SER A 763 18.02 1.61 25.01
N PRO A 764 17.92 2.73 25.76
CA PRO A 764 16.63 3.23 26.24
C PRO A 764 15.66 3.35 25.06
N SER A 765 14.40 2.94 25.25
CA SER A 765 13.36 3.27 24.28
C SER A 765 13.20 4.79 24.28
N SER A 766 13.65 5.46 23.23
CA SER A 766 13.29 6.85 23.01
C SER A 766 11.77 6.93 22.81
N SER A 767 11.07 7.50 23.79
CA SER A 767 9.75 8.08 23.58
C SER A 767 9.92 9.25 22.60
N GLY A 768 9.74 8.99 21.32
CA GLY A 768 9.97 9.96 20.26
C GLY A 768 9.90 9.28 18.91
N GLY A 769 8.89 9.65 18.13
CA GLY A 769 8.50 8.97 16.92
C GLY A 769 9.60 8.83 15.86
N SER A 770 9.53 7.70 15.16
CA SER A 770 9.80 7.59 13.72
C SER A 770 9.10 6.29 13.31
N GLY A 771 8.15 6.33 12.39
CA GLY A 771 8.38 6.80 11.04
C GLY A 771 9.06 5.66 10.29
N SER A 772 8.35 4.53 10.15
CA SER A 772 8.73 3.51 9.18
C SER A 772 8.11 3.92 7.85
N TYR A 773 8.99 4.15 6.88
CA TYR A 773 8.68 4.51 5.52
C TYR A 773 7.88 3.38 4.86
N GLY A 774 6.58 3.60 4.69
CA GLY A 774 5.71 2.88 3.76
C GLY A 774 5.22 3.89 2.72
N GLY A 775 5.46 3.58 1.45
CA GLY A 775 5.33 4.51 0.32
C GLY A 775 3.94 5.12 0.13
N GLY A 776 3.94 6.33 -0.41
CA GLY A 776 2.72 7.02 -0.84
C GLY A 776 2.05 6.36 -2.05
N GLY A 777 0.74 6.53 -2.09
CA GLY A 777 -0.18 6.29 -3.21
C GLY A 777 -1.56 6.73 -2.71
N PHE A 778 -1.99 7.96 -2.98
CA PHE A 778 -2.84 8.36 -4.13
C PHE A 778 -4.06 7.45 -4.31
N GLY A 779 -5.23 8.06 -4.11
CA GLY A 779 -6.54 7.41 -4.17
C GLY A 779 -7.10 7.24 -5.59
N GLY A 780 -8.42 7.03 -5.63
CA GLY A 780 -9.25 7.22 -6.82
C GLY A 780 -9.85 5.92 -7.35
N GLY A 781 -11.19 5.85 -7.34
CA GLY A 781 -11.97 4.73 -7.85
C GLY A 781 -12.37 4.83 -9.32
N PHE A 782 -13.51 4.17 -9.60
CA PHE A 782 -14.48 4.33 -10.69
C PHE A 782 -14.55 3.31 -11.84
N SER A 783 -15.82 2.98 -12.08
CA SER A 783 -16.49 2.23 -13.15
C SER A 783 -17.08 3.21 -14.20
N GLY A 784 -17.28 2.74 -15.44
CA GLY A 784 -17.71 3.54 -16.62
C GLY A 784 -19.23 3.83 -16.71
N GLY A 785 -19.76 4.53 -17.73
CA GLY A 785 -19.22 4.89 -19.04
C GLY A 785 -20.05 5.97 -19.77
N GLY A 786 -19.42 6.67 -20.74
CA GLY A 786 -19.91 7.83 -21.50
C GLY A 786 -19.04 9.08 -21.29
N PHE A 787 -18.32 9.57 -22.30
CA PHE A 787 -17.57 10.84 -22.15
C PHE A 787 -18.57 11.97 -22.17
N GLY A 788 -18.55 12.91 -21.24
CA GLY A 788 -19.26 14.18 -21.40
C GLY A 788 -19.47 14.91 -20.08
N GLY A 789 -19.99 16.13 -20.16
CA GLY A 789 -19.98 17.13 -19.09
C GLY A 789 -20.47 16.56 -17.76
N GLY A 790 -19.88 17.00 -16.64
CA GLY A 790 -20.37 16.68 -15.29
C GLY A 790 -21.40 17.67 -14.73
N GLY A 791 -21.74 17.50 -13.47
CA GLY A 791 -23.01 17.96 -12.93
C GLY A 791 -22.98 19.43 -12.65
N THR A 792 -24.17 20.01 -12.56
CA THR A 792 -24.32 21.34 -11.97
C THR A 792 -25.12 21.29 -10.69
N SER A 793 -24.59 21.90 -9.63
CA SER A 793 -25.33 22.22 -8.41
C SER A 793 -25.21 23.71 -8.09
N ALA A 794 -26.23 24.32 -7.47
CA ALA A 794 -26.20 25.72 -7.04
C ALA A 794 -26.67 25.84 -5.59
N GLY A 795 -26.12 26.79 -4.83
CA GLY A 795 -26.39 26.97 -3.39
C GLY A 795 -26.36 28.42 -2.91
#